data_AF-A0A2V9XGR9-F1
#
_entry.id   AF-A0A2V9XGR9-F1
#
_cell.length_a   1.000
_cell.length_b   1.000
_cell.length_c   1.000
_cell.angle_alpha   90.00
_cell.angle_beta   90.00
_cell.angle_gamma   90.00
#
_symmetry.space_group_name_H-M   'P 1'
#
loop_
_entity.id
_entity.type
_entity.pdbx_description
1 polymer ?
#
loop_
_entity_poly.entity_id
_entity_poly.type
_entity_poly.pdbx_seq_one_letter_code
_entity_poly.pdbx_strand_id
1 'polypeptide(L)'
;MDSGPLVHTNGQMIREVQAPYPVEFSRQLLTGIYPNAPAQDSVLREYLRVLIKRKWTILFCLAGIFIMVAISSLKMTPVYEASGSIAVNKADPGLVNFKDSGSMSIDYYDPADLDTEVKILQSDLLALQVIKQLNLDKRTEFGGKPDSASSLNLAPDPLQTDSTRTSALLSAVKGSLRVSLVPNSRIIELHYRSPNKELAATVVNTLATTYVEQNFKTKFESTMQAADWLSKQLVDLQMKVETSQEKLVKYQKQHEILGIDEKQNITTAKLDELNKELTAAESGRMEKESVYRLIQSGDPDVVASAPVGGDSNSGNNPNSGSPLLDSLRGKQADLKILVAELSTQFGASYPKVAQLNNQLKEIDIQIQGEMKKMSGRVRGQYMASLHREGLLRDALEKQKQQANKLNESAIEYSLLKRDVETNRQLYEGLLEKLKEAGVTAGLHSSNVKIVNAARVPMAPSEPNIPRNLAFGLLLGLTSGIGLAFLLENLDNTVRTPEQAQIISSLPSLGMIPQGSRTGVEGKNENRLIVASSKESVELVTKSRPQSQMAESYRALRTSLLLSSLGAPPKIILITSALPQEGKTTTSINCSIVLAQKGVKVLLIDADLRRPGVHKALGMGPRSGLSNILTGSATLQQAITRSPLLPNLFVLPAGTPPPNPAELLASSDMRDLLAQLRDQYDHIIIDTPPTLSVTDAVVLSTKADAVVLVIRSGQTTKGALRRSRDILMQVNAKVAGVLLNAVDLSSPDYYYYYEYQGKYGSKYYQEEELDDSDEPKASSTNA
;
A
#
# COMPACT_ATOMS: atom_id res chain seq x y z
N MET A 1 -70.16 53.77 18.33
CA MET A 1 -70.16 53.34 16.92
C MET A 1 -70.34 51.84 16.92
N ASP A 2 -71.53 51.42 16.50
CA ASP A 2 -71.96 50.03 16.36
C ASP A 2 -71.32 49.38 15.14
N SER A 3 -70.70 48.21 15.30
CA SER A 3 -70.38 47.33 14.17
C SER A 3 -70.00 45.93 14.66
N GLY A 4 -71.00 45.05 14.76
CA GLY A 4 -70.83 43.59 14.94
C GLY A 4 -72.09 42.87 14.44
N PRO A 5 -71.98 41.78 13.67
CA PRO A 5 -73.12 41.13 13.05
C PRO A 5 -73.98 40.35 14.06
N LEU A 6 -75.29 40.28 13.82
CA LEU A 6 -76.27 39.54 14.60
C LEU A 6 -76.47 38.14 13.98
N VAL A 7 -76.41 37.08 14.79
CA VAL A 7 -76.59 35.70 14.35
C VAL A 7 -77.82 35.09 15.02
N HIS A 8 -78.67 34.44 14.22
CA HIS A 8 -79.91 33.79 14.67
C HIS A 8 -79.68 32.31 15.02
N THR A 9 -79.91 31.93 16.27
CA THR A 9 -80.04 30.52 16.68
C THR A 9 -81.19 30.38 17.69
N ASN A 10 -82.14 29.48 17.40
CA ASN A 10 -83.27 29.07 18.25
C ASN A 10 -84.06 30.20 18.94
N GLY A 11 -84.58 31.15 18.16
CA GLY A 11 -85.66 32.04 18.60
C GLY A 11 -85.28 33.13 19.61
N GLN A 12 -84.00 33.34 19.92
CA GLN A 12 -83.53 34.52 20.66
C GLN A 12 -82.40 35.23 19.91
N MET A 13 -82.48 36.57 19.88
CA MET A 13 -81.43 37.45 19.34
C MET A 13 -80.34 37.60 20.39
N ILE A 14 -79.18 36.97 20.19
CA ILE A 14 -78.03 37.10 21.08
C ILE A 14 -76.93 37.82 20.31
N ARG A 15 -76.43 38.93 20.87
CA ARG A 15 -75.30 39.70 20.33
C ARG A 15 -74.01 38.97 20.73
N GLU A 16 -73.19 38.60 19.75
CA GLU A 16 -71.93 37.91 20.00
C GLU A 16 -70.98 38.82 20.78
N VAL A 17 -70.71 38.51 22.04
CA VAL A 17 -69.71 39.21 22.86
C VAL A 17 -68.35 38.71 22.41
N GLN A 18 -67.70 39.52 21.58
CA GLN A 18 -66.30 39.34 21.21
C GLN A 18 -65.46 39.33 22.49
N ALA A 19 -64.78 38.22 22.77
CA ALA A 19 -63.87 38.11 23.90
C ALA A 19 -62.82 39.23 23.81
N PRO A 20 -62.50 39.94 24.91
CA PRO A 20 -61.46 40.94 24.87
C PRO A 20 -60.15 40.24 24.51
N TYR A 21 -59.52 40.73 23.44
CA TYR A 21 -58.17 40.42 23.00
C TYR A 21 -57.25 40.14 24.21
N PRO A 22 -56.40 39.10 24.16
CA PRO A 22 -55.37 38.98 25.19
C PRO A 22 -54.52 40.24 25.11
N VAL A 23 -54.40 40.93 26.24
CA VAL A 23 -53.59 42.14 26.40
C VAL A 23 -52.12 41.75 26.20
N GLU A 24 -51.66 41.75 24.95
CA GLU A 24 -50.24 41.65 24.60
C GLU A 24 -49.50 42.98 24.79
N PHE A 25 -50.17 44.02 25.29
CA PHE A 25 -49.60 45.38 25.39
C PHE A 25 -48.78 45.67 26.66
N SER A 26 -48.46 44.67 27.49
CA SER A 26 -47.70 44.88 28.74
C SER A 26 -46.50 43.95 28.95
N ARG A 27 -46.18 43.07 27.99
CA ARG A 27 -44.94 42.25 28.02
C ARG A 27 -43.77 42.85 27.26
N GLN A 28 -43.99 43.76 26.31
CA GLN A 28 -42.91 44.37 25.52
C GLN A 28 -42.16 45.51 26.22
N LEU A 29 -42.71 46.12 27.28
CA LEU A 29 -42.08 47.26 27.97
C LEU A 29 -41.09 46.87 29.08
N LEU A 30 -41.02 45.60 29.47
CA LEU A 30 -40.05 45.11 30.47
C LEU A 30 -38.86 44.35 29.85
N THR A 31 -38.89 44.07 28.55
CA THR A 31 -37.80 43.39 27.83
C THR A 31 -36.75 44.35 27.25
N GLY A 32 -36.92 45.67 27.39
CA GLY A 32 -36.05 46.68 26.78
C GLY A 32 -34.86 47.17 27.63
N ILE A 33 -34.66 46.67 28.85
CA ILE A 33 -33.69 47.26 29.80
C ILE A 33 -32.36 46.47 29.86
N TYR A 34 -32.24 45.33 29.19
CA TYR A 34 -31.00 44.55 29.17
C TYR A 34 -30.41 44.51 27.76
N PRO A 35 -29.17 44.98 27.55
CA PRO A 35 -28.52 44.86 26.26
C PRO A 35 -28.34 43.36 25.93
N ASN A 36 -28.47 43.04 24.63
CA ASN A 36 -28.12 41.73 24.09
C ASN A 36 -26.71 41.33 24.54
N ALA A 37 -26.55 40.05 24.90
CA ALA A 37 -25.30 39.47 25.36
C ALA A 37 -24.12 39.90 24.47
N PRO A 38 -22.94 40.24 25.04
CA PRO A 38 -21.79 40.65 24.25
C PRO A 38 -21.45 39.55 23.24
N ALA A 39 -21.05 40.00 22.04
CA ALA A 39 -20.68 39.16 20.91
C ALA A 39 -19.76 38.01 21.35
N GLN A 40 -20.07 36.81 20.87
CA GLN A 40 -19.28 35.59 21.04
C GLN A 40 -17.80 35.89 20.77
N ASP A 41 -17.02 35.99 21.85
CA ASP A 41 -15.56 35.95 21.77
C ASP A 41 -15.15 34.72 20.96
N SER A 42 -14.13 34.85 20.13
CA SER A 42 -13.70 33.77 19.25
C SER A 42 -13.44 32.49 20.05
N VAL A 43 -14.16 31.41 19.72
CA VAL A 43 -14.11 30.10 20.38
C VAL A 43 -12.66 29.60 20.57
N LEU A 44 -11.77 29.98 19.64
CA LEU A 44 -10.33 29.73 19.70
C LEU A 44 -9.63 30.31 20.93
N ARG A 45 -10.01 31.52 21.38
CA ARG A 45 -9.46 32.15 22.58
C ARG A 45 -9.88 31.42 23.85
N GLU A 46 -11.10 30.90 23.88
CA GLU A 46 -11.59 30.11 25.02
C GLU A 46 -10.79 28.81 25.16
N TYR A 47 -10.53 28.10 24.06
CA TYR A 47 -9.67 26.92 24.07
C TYR A 47 -8.23 27.21 24.49
N LEU A 48 -7.64 28.32 24.02
CA LEU A 48 -6.28 28.71 24.40
C LEU A 48 -6.16 28.98 25.90
N ARG A 49 -7.19 29.61 26.51
CA ARG A 49 -7.25 29.89 27.94
C ARG A 49 -7.21 28.61 28.77
N VAL A 50 -7.98 27.59 28.37
CA VAL A 50 -7.99 26.28 29.06
C VAL A 50 -6.60 25.64 29.06
N LEU A 51 -5.92 25.69 27.90
CA LEU A 51 -4.57 25.13 27.76
C LEU A 51 -3.55 25.86 28.64
N ILE A 52 -3.59 27.20 28.71
CA ILE A 52 -2.67 27.98 29.55
C ILE A 52 -2.93 27.72 31.04
N LYS A 53 -4.20 27.69 31.45
CA LYS A 53 -4.62 27.44 32.84
C LYS A 53 -4.19 26.05 33.33
N ARG A 54 -4.26 25.04 32.46
CA ARG A 54 -3.96 23.63 32.78
C ARG A 54 -2.61 23.14 32.21
N LYS A 55 -1.69 24.06 31.85
CA LYS A 55 -0.38 23.72 31.27
C LYS A 55 0.40 22.67 32.07
N TRP A 56 0.32 22.73 33.40
CA TRP A 56 0.97 21.78 34.28
C TRP A 56 0.34 20.39 34.21
N THR A 57 -0.99 20.29 34.11
CA THR A 57 -1.68 19.01 33.90
C THR A 57 -1.25 18.36 32.58
N ILE A 58 -1.19 19.16 31.51
CA ILE A 58 -0.72 18.69 30.19
C ILE A 58 0.72 18.20 30.30
N LEU A 59 1.60 18.98 30.94
CA LEU A 59 3.01 18.65 31.09
C LEU A 59 3.24 17.40 31.95
N PHE A 60 2.51 17.23 33.06
CA PHE A 60 2.60 16.03 33.91
C PHE A 60 2.09 14.78 33.18
N CYS A 61 0.98 14.88 32.45
CA CYS A 61 0.43 13.77 31.68
C CYS A 61 1.37 13.37 30.54
N LEU A 62 1.89 14.35 29.81
CA LEU A 62 2.88 14.15 28.76
C LEU A 62 4.15 13.49 29.32
N ALA A 63 4.73 14.04 30.39
CA ALA A 63 5.93 13.49 31.00
C ALA A 63 5.70 12.06 31.52
N GLY A 64 4.57 11.79 32.17
CA GLY A 64 4.23 10.46 32.70
C GLY A 64 4.13 9.41 31.59
N ILE A 65 3.35 9.70 30.53
CA ILE A 65 3.18 8.78 29.39
C ILE A 65 4.50 8.63 28.63
N PHE A 66 5.21 9.72 28.37
CA PHE A 66 6.49 9.69 27.66
C PHE A 66 7.54 8.85 28.40
N ILE A 67 7.70 9.05 29.71
CA ILE A 67 8.63 8.26 30.55
C ILE A 67 8.23 6.79 30.56
N MET A 68 6.93 6.49 30.67
CA MET A 68 6.43 5.12 30.64
C MET A 68 6.74 4.42 29.31
N VAL A 69 6.49 5.08 28.17
CA VAL A 69 6.82 4.56 26.83
C VAL A 69 8.32 4.42 26.64
N ALA A 70 9.12 5.39 27.11
CA ALA A 70 10.58 5.32 27.07
C ALA A 70 11.13 4.11 27.84
N ILE A 71 10.68 3.91 29.08
CA ILE A 71 11.09 2.77 29.91
C ILE A 71 10.67 1.44 29.26
N SER A 72 9.44 1.36 28.77
CA SER A 72 8.94 0.15 28.10
C SER A 72 9.73 -0.17 26.83
N SER A 73 10.02 0.84 26.01
CA SER A 73 10.80 0.67 24.78
C SER A 73 12.27 0.34 25.06
N LEU A 74 12.85 0.78 26.18
CA LEU A 74 14.22 0.44 26.56
C LEU A 74 14.34 -0.95 27.20
N LYS A 75 13.26 -1.49 27.78
CA LYS A 75 13.23 -2.84 28.38
C LYS A 75 12.91 -3.96 27.39
N MET A 76 12.37 -3.62 26.21
CA MET A 76 12.11 -4.61 25.16
C MET A 76 13.41 -5.22 24.64
N THR A 77 13.40 -6.53 24.40
CA THR A 77 14.55 -7.24 23.84
C THR A 77 14.85 -6.72 22.43
N PRO A 78 16.08 -6.26 22.15
CA PRO A 78 16.45 -5.78 20.82
C PRO A 78 16.46 -6.93 19.82
N VAL A 79 15.79 -6.76 18.69
CA VAL A 79 15.78 -7.71 17.58
C VAL A 79 16.58 -7.14 16.42
N TYR A 80 17.54 -7.90 15.95
CA TYR A 80 18.44 -7.54 14.86
C TYR A 80 18.00 -8.26 13.58
N GLU A 81 17.96 -7.52 12.49
CA GLU A 81 17.62 -8.05 11.16
C GLU A 81 18.88 -8.04 10.30
N ALA A 82 19.28 -9.20 9.80
CA ALA A 82 20.36 -9.32 8.82
C ALA A 82 19.77 -9.58 7.43
N SER A 83 20.32 -8.91 6.42
CA SER A 83 19.84 -9.00 5.04
C SER A 83 20.96 -9.47 4.10
N GLY A 84 20.63 -10.41 3.22
CA GLY A 84 21.50 -10.90 2.15
C GLY A 84 20.73 -10.99 0.83
N SER A 85 21.45 -11.02 -0.28
CA SER A 85 20.81 -11.12 -1.61
C SER A 85 21.49 -12.12 -2.52
N ILE A 86 20.66 -12.87 -3.24
CA ILE A 86 21.07 -13.85 -4.25
C ILE A 86 20.45 -13.48 -5.60
N ALA A 87 21.19 -13.70 -6.68
CA ALA A 87 20.71 -13.53 -8.04
C ALA A 87 20.51 -14.90 -8.69
N VAL A 88 19.35 -15.07 -9.33
CA VAL A 88 19.02 -16.27 -10.12
C VAL A 88 19.09 -15.90 -11.59
N ASN A 89 20.14 -16.35 -12.28
CA ASN A 89 20.33 -16.14 -13.71
C ASN A 89 19.49 -17.13 -14.53
N LYS A 90 19.24 -16.80 -15.80
CA LYS A 90 18.56 -17.72 -16.74
C LYS A 90 19.46 -18.92 -16.98
N ALA A 91 18.91 -20.13 -16.94
CA ALA A 91 19.64 -21.32 -17.38
C ALA A 91 19.92 -21.21 -18.88
N ASP A 92 21.12 -21.61 -19.32
CA ASP A 92 21.45 -21.61 -20.75
C ASP A 92 20.49 -22.55 -21.51
N PRO A 93 19.74 -22.05 -22.51
CA PRO A 93 18.72 -22.82 -23.22
C PRO A 93 19.30 -23.99 -24.04
N GLY A 94 20.61 -24.06 -24.22
CA GLY A 94 21.29 -25.09 -25.01
C GLY A 94 21.19 -26.52 -24.44
N LEU A 95 20.89 -26.68 -23.14
CA LEU A 95 20.90 -27.99 -22.46
C LEU A 95 19.53 -28.63 -22.23
N VAL A 96 18.42 -27.89 -22.34
CA VAL A 96 17.08 -28.43 -22.00
C VAL A 96 16.34 -28.99 -23.23
N ASN A 97 16.82 -28.69 -24.45
CA ASN A 97 16.15 -29.08 -25.70
C ASN A 97 16.46 -30.51 -26.19
N PHE A 98 16.74 -31.45 -25.29
CA PHE A 98 16.87 -32.87 -25.68
C PHE A 98 15.52 -33.53 -25.98
N LYS A 99 14.38 -32.88 -25.66
CA LYS A 99 13.04 -33.48 -25.77
C LYS A 99 12.02 -32.71 -26.62
N ASP A 100 12.25 -31.44 -26.95
CA ASP A 100 11.34 -30.62 -27.76
C ASP A 100 12.09 -29.81 -28.82
N SER A 101 12.42 -30.46 -29.93
CA SER A 101 12.84 -29.81 -31.16
C SER A 101 11.60 -29.33 -31.94
N GLY A 102 10.88 -28.33 -31.41
CA GLY A 102 9.67 -27.83 -32.06
C GLY A 102 9.18 -26.43 -31.71
N SER A 103 9.54 -25.85 -30.56
CA SER A 103 9.06 -24.51 -30.20
C SER A 103 10.19 -23.49 -30.18
N MET A 104 10.15 -22.58 -31.14
CA MET A 104 10.83 -21.27 -31.04
C MET A 104 10.15 -20.50 -29.89
N SER A 105 10.61 -20.72 -28.66
CA SER A 105 10.06 -20.09 -27.47
C SER A 105 10.47 -18.61 -27.45
N ILE A 106 9.49 -17.75 -27.71
CA ILE A 106 9.56 -16.29 -27.49
C ILE A 106 9.95 -16.06 -26.02
N ASP A 107 10.87 -15.10 -25.82
CA ASP A 107 11.46 -14.67 -24.55
C ASP A 107 10.42 -14.04 -23.60
N TYR A 108 9.44 -14.82 -23.13
CA TYR A 108 8.53 -14.39 -22.09
C TYR A 108 9.21 -14.60 -20.73
N TYR A 109 9.43 -13.48 -20.02
CA TYR A 109 9.75 -13.49 -18.60
C TYR A 109 8.58 -14.18 -17.89
N ASP A 110 8.75 -15.40 -17.38
CA ASP A 110 7.74 -16.03 -16.52
C ASP A 110 8.02 -15.65 -15.06
N PRO A 111 7.22 -14.76 -14.43
CA PRO A 111 7.34 -14.47 -13.02
C PRO A 111 7.16 -15.72 -12.14
N ALA A 112 6.53 -16.78 -12.65
CA ALA A 112 6.29 -18.03 -11.92
C ALA A 112 7.58 -18.79 -11.59
N ASP A 113 8.62 -18.66 -12.40
CA ASP A 113 9.92 -19.31 -12.15
C ASP A 113 10.57 -18.74 -10.89
N LEU A 114 10.61 -17.41 -10.75
CA LEU A 114 11.20 -16.75 -9.59
C LEU A 114 10.36 -16.94 -8.31
N ASP A 115 9.03 -16.99 -8.43
CA ASP A 115 8.15 -17.32 -7.29
C ASP A 115 8.39 -18.76 -6.80
N THR A 116 8.66 -19.68 -7.73
CA THR A 116 9.03 -21.06 -7.41
C THR A 116 10.35 -21.10 -6.63
N GLU A 117 11.37 -20.35 -7.05
CA GLU A 117 12.65 -20.27 -6.32
C GLU A 117 12.49 -19.67 -4.92
N VAL A 118 11.63 -18.65 -4.76
CA VAL A 118 11.29 -18.10 -3.44
C VAL A 118 10.64 -19.16 -2.54
N LYS A 119 9.73 -19.99 -3.06
CA LYS A 119 9.11 -21.09 -2.30
C LYS A 119 10.09 -22.19 -1.95
N ILE A 120 11.05 -22.50 -2.84
CA ILE A 120 12.11 -23.47 -2.57
C ILE A 120 12.98 -22.96 -1.40
N LEU A 121 13.35 -21.68 -1.38
CA LEU A 121 14.08 -21.04 -0.26
C LEU A 121 13.30 -21.06 1.06
N GLN A 122 11.97 -21.08 1.01
CA GLN A 122 11.10 -21.21 2.17
C GLN A 122 10.75 -22.68 2.51
N SER A 123 11.30 -23.65 1.78
CA SER A 123 11.00 -25.07 1.97
C SER A 123 11.56 -25.63 3.27
N ASP A 124 10.87 -26.64 3.80
CA ASP A 124 11.22 -27.25 5.07
C ASP A 124 12.54 -28.02 4.99
N LEU A 125 12.89 -28.56 3.82
CA LEU A 125 14.13 -29.29 3.60
C LEU A 125 15.37 -28.40 3.77
N LEU A 126 15.37 -27.21 3.16
CA LEU A 126 16.47 -26.26 3.32
C LEU A 126 16.53 -25.72 4.74
N ALA A 127 15.38 -25.41 5.35
CA ALA A 127 15.33 -24.96 6.74
C ALA A 127 15.92 -26.01 7.70
N LEU A 128 15.60 -27.30 7.51
CA LEU A 128 16.16 -28.40 8.31
C LEU A 128 17.67 -28.58 8.11
N GLN A 129 18.16 -28.44 6.87
CA GLN A 129 19.60 -28.47 6.59
C GLN A 129 20.34 -27.33 7.31
N VAL A 130 19.81 -26.11 7.26
CA VAL A 130 20.38 -24.95 7.96
C VAL A 130 20.35 -25.14 9.48
N ILE A 131 19.23 -25.64 10.04
CA ILE A 131 19.11 -25.96 11.47
C ILE A 131 20.18 -26.97 11.89
N LYS A 132 20.38 -28.03 11.09
CA LYS A 132 21.38 -29.07 11.35
C LYS A 132 22.81 -28.54 11.24
N GLN A 133 23.11 -27.75 10.21
CA GLN A 133 24.45 -27.20 9.97
C GLN A 133 24.87 -26.20 11.05
N LEU A 134 23.92 -25.40 11.56
CA LEU A 134 24.16 -24.41 12.61
C LEU A 134 23.91 -24.93 14.03
N ASN A 135 23.53 -26.21 14.18
CA ASN A 135 23.14 -26.83 15.46
C ASN A 135 22.16 -25.95 16.26
N LEU A 136 21.14 -25.39 15.59
CA LEU A 136 20.17 -24.48 16.22
C LEU A 136 19.31 -25.19 17.27
N ASP A 137 19.19 -26.51 17.18
CA ASP A 137 18.50 -27.39 18.13
C ASP A 137 19.11 -27.39 19.56
N LYS A 138 20.40 -27.06 19.66
CA LYS A 138 21.16 -27.03 20.93
C LYS A 138 21.15 -25.66 21.61
N ARG A 139 20.73 -24.59 20.92
CA ARG A 139 20.75 -23.23 21.45
C ARG A 139 19.57 -22.95 22.36
N THR A 140 19.81 -22.24 23.46
CA THR A 140 18.80 -21.87 24.47
C THR A 140 17.70 -20.98 23.90
N GLU A 141 18.01 -20.13 22.91
CA GLU A 141 17.06 -19.28 22.16
C GLU A 141 15.97 -20.09 21.44
N PHE A 142 16.24 -21.37 21.15
CA PHE A 142 15.33 -22.29 20.46
C PHE A 142 14.87 -23.45 21.37
N GLY A 143 15.01 -23.30 22.70
CA GLY A 143 14.62 -24.31 23.68
C GLY A 143 15.60 -25.48 23.84
N GLY A 144 16.81 -25.35 23.30
CA GLY A 144 17.91 -26.32 23.46
C GLY A 144 18.58 -26.27 24.84
N LYS A 145 18.97 -27.42 25.37
CA LYS A 145 19.83 -27.56 26.55
C LYS A 145 21.23 -27.98 26.07
N PRO A 146 22.31 -27.23 26.40
CA PRO A 146 23.65 -27.51 25.88
C PRO A 146 24.21 -28.89 26.29
N ASP A 147 23.74 -29.47 27.40
CA ASP A 147 24.23 -30.76 27.94
C ASP A 147 23.37 -31.99 27.60
N SER A 148 22.35 -31.86 26.74
CA SER A 148 21.54 -33.02 26.33
C SER A 148 22.20 -33.79 25.18
N ALA A 149 22.74 -34.97 25.48
CA ALA A 149 23.33 -35.91 24.51
C ALA A 149 22.33 -36.52 23.50
N SER A 150 21.04 -36.16 23.58
CA SER A 150 20.03 -36.50 22.60
C SER A 150 20.06 -35.52 21.43
N SER A 151 20.95 -35.77 20.47
CA SER A 151 20.81 -35.20 19.13
C SER A 151 19.42 -35.55 18.60
N LEU A 152 18.60 -34.55 18.25
CA LEU A 152 17.40 -34.84 17.48
C LEU A 152 17.85 -35.59 16.21
N ASN A 153 17.18 -36.68 15.88
CA ASN A 153 17.34 -37.30 14.56
C ASN A 153 16.68 -36.36 13.53
N LEU A 154 17.40 -35.33 13.08
CA LEU A 154 17.01 -34.49 11.94
C LEU A 154 17.28 -35.22 10.61
N ALA A 155 17.01 -36.52 10.55
CA ALA A 155 17.03 -37.23 9.28
C ALA A 155 15.88 -36.68 8.43
N PRO A 156 16.13 -36.27 7.17
CA PRO A 156 15.07 -35.89 6.24
C PRO A 156 14.35 -37.16 5.77
N ASP A 157 13.63 -37.83 6.67
CA ASP A 157 12.73 -38.91 6.31
C ASP A 157 11.36 -38.29 5.99
N PRO A 158 10.90 -38.30 4.71
CA PRO A 158 9.60 -37.75 4.33
C PRO A 158 8.41 -38.47 4.98
N LEU A 159 8.64 -39.59 5.67
CA LEU A 159 7.60 -40.45 6.23
C LEU A 159 7.59 -40.50 7.78
N GLN A 160 8.54 -39.84 8.47
CA GLN A 160 8.59 -39.79 9.94
C GLN A 160 8.53 -38.35 10.46
N THR A 161 7.35 -37.75 10.39
CA THR A 161 7.01 -36.54 11.14
C THR A 161 6.80 -36.87 12.62
N ASP A 162 7.86 -37.12 13.38
CA ASP A 162 7.73 -37.28 14.83
C ASP A 162 8.91 -36.66 15.58
N SER A 163 8.90 -35.34 15.66
CA SER A 163 8.97 -34.71 16.98
C SER A 163 8.27 -33.35 16.91
N THR A 164 7.31 -33.13 17.81
CA THR A 164 6.65 -31.82 18.02
C THR A 164 7.67 -30.68 18.21
N ARG A 165 8.87 -31.03 18.65
CA ARG A 165 10.03 -30.14 18.77
C ARG A 165 10.65 -29.76 17.43
N THR A 166 10.77 -30.68 16.47
CA THR A 166 11.26 -30.37 15.11
C THR A 166 10.32 -29.40 14.41
N SER A 167 9.01 -29.62 14.50
CA SER A 167 8.01 -28.70 13.93
C SER A 167 8.01 -27.34 14.62
N ALA A 168 8.19 -27.31 15.95
CA ALA A 168 8.31 -26.05 16.70
C ALA A 168 9.57 -25.26 16.29
N LEU A 169 10.72 -25.94 16.18
CA LEU A 169 11.98 -25.35 15.69
C LEU A 169 11.83 -24.80 14.28
N LEU A 170 11.25 -25.58 13.37
CA LEU A 170 11.02 -25.19 12.00
C LEU A 170 10.11 -23.96 11.93
N SER A 171 9.02 -23.93 12.72
CA SER A 171 8.13 -22.77 12.80
C SER A 171 8.82 -21.53 13.36
N ALA A 172 9.72 -21.68 14.34
CA ALA A 172 10.49 -20.58 14.91
C ALA A 172 11.49 -19.99 13.90
N VAL A 173 12.20 -20.84 13.15
CA VAL A 173 13.13 -20.38 12.10
C VAL A 173 12.37 -19.74 10.93
N LYS A 174 11.29 -20.37 10.45
CA LYS A 174 10.46 -19.83 9.35
C LYS A 174 9.73 -18.55 9.74
N GLY A 175 9.25 -18.43 10.98
CA GLY A 175 8.60 -17.22 11.48
C GLY A 175 9.54 -16.01 11.54
N SER A 176 10.84 -16.25 11.73
CA SER A 176 11.88 -15.22 11.75
C SER A 176 12.56 -14.99 10.40
N LEU A 177 12.29 -15.84 9.39
CA LEU A 177 12.83 -15.75 8.05
C LEU A 177 11.80 -15.12 7.09
N ARG A 178 12.22 -14.08 6.40
CA ARG A 178 11.43 -13.46 5.33
C ARG A 178 12.23 -13.49 4.04
N VAL A 179 11.65 -14.09 3.01
CA VAL A 179 12.21 -14.15 1.66
C VAL A 179 11.30 -13.34 0.73
N SER A 180 11.87 -12.40 -0.02
CA SER A 180 11.10 -11.56 -0.94
C SER A 180 11.84 -11.35 -2.25
N LEU A 181 11.08 -11.38 -3.35
CA LEU A 181 11.57 -11.02 -4.67
C LEU A 181 11.60 -9.50 -4.82
N VAL A 182 12.71 -8.94 -5.31
CA VAL A 182 12.79 -7.52 -5.66
C VAL A 182 12.10 -7.29 -7.00
N PRO A 183 11.05 -6.45 -7.08
CA PRO A 183 10.29 -6.24 -8.32
C PRO A 183 11.18 -5.83 -9.50
N ASN A 184 10.85 -6.32 -10.69
CA ASN A 184 11.60 -6.06 -11.93
C ASN A 184 13.09 -6.45 -11.87
N SER A 185 13.44 -7.41 -11.03
CA SER A 185 14.80 -7.93 -10.93
C SER A 185 14.81 -9.44 -10.69
N ARG A 186 15.96 -10.07 -10.92
CA ARG A 186 16.19 -11.49 -10.59
C ARG A 186 16.89 -11.66 -9.25
N ILE A 187 16.70 -10.70 -8.35
CA ILE A 187 17.32 -10.66 -7.03
C ILE A 187 16.29 -11.09 -6.00
N ILE A 188 16.64 -12.10 -5.22
CA ILE A 188 15.89 -12.56 -4.06
C ILE A 188 16.61 -12.04 -2.82
N GLU A 189 15.89 -11.31 -1.98
CA GLU A 189 16.37 -10.86 -0.69
C GLU A 189 15.96 -11.83 0.43
N LEU A 190 16.93 -12.11 1.28
CA LEU A 190 16.81 -12.98 2.45
C LEU A 190 16.98 -12.12 3.70
N HIS A 191 15.96 -12.07 4.54
CA HIS A 191 15.95 -11.31 5.80
C HIS A 191 15.73 -12.27 6.96
N TYR A 192 16.57 -12.21 7.99
CA TYR A 192 16.40 -13.03 9.20
C TYR A 192 16.47 -12.20 10.46
N ARG A 193 15.49 -12.39 11.34
CA ARG A 193 15.35 -11.64 12.60
C ARG A 193 15.79 -12.49 13.78
N SER A 194 16.71 -11.96 14.60
CA SER A 194 17.18 -12.63 15.81
C SER A 194 17.57 -11.63 16.91
N PRO A 195 17.39 -11.95 18.20
CA PRO A 195 17.99 -11.20 19.29
C PRO A 195 19.53 -11.17 19.26
N ASN A 196 20.16 -12.15 18.60
CA ASN A 196 21.60 -12.24 18.45
C ASN A 196 22.06 -11.78 17.05
N LYS A 197 22.87 -10.72 17.02
CA LYS A 197 23.36 -10.06 15.79
C LYS A 197 24.15 -11.00 14.89
N GLU A 198 25.01 -11.82 15.47
CA GLU A 198 25.88 -12.73 14.73
C GLU A 198 25.09 -13.90 14.14
N LEU A 199 24.14 -14.43 14.92
CA LEU A 199 23.26 -15.51 14.49
C LEU A 199 22.41 -15.07 13.29
N ALA A 200 21.88 -13.84 13.30
CA ALA A 200 21.09 -13.33 12.19
C ALA A 200 21.85 -13.37 10.86
N ALA A 201 23.08 -12.84 10.83
CA ALA A 201 23.91 -12.83 9.63
C ALA A 201 24.33 -14.25 9.21
N THR A 202 24.67 -15.09 10.20
CA THR A 202 25.11 -16.47 9.95
C THR A 202 24.00 -17.31 9.32
N VAL A 203 22.76 -17.22 9.82
CA VAL A 203 21.61 -17.96 9.27
C VAL A 203 21.35 -17.58 7.82
N VAL A 204 21.36 -16.29 7.47
CA VAL A 204 21.15 -15.85 6.08
C VAL A 204 22.28 -16.33 5.17
N ASN A 205 23.53 -16.20 5.60
CA ASN A 205 24.69 -16.64 4.81
C ASN A 205 24.71 -18.16 4.62
N THR A 206 24.39 -18.93 5.66
CA THR A 206 24.28 -20.39 5.57
C THR A 206 23.13 -20.78 4.65
N LEU A 207 21.94 -20.19 4.80
CA LEU A 207 20.81 -20.46 3.91
C LEU A 207 21.15 -20.20 2.43
N ALA A 208 21.77 -19.04 2.14
CA ALA A 208 22.20 -18.70 0.79
C ALA A 208 23.21 -19.72 0.23
N THR A 209 24.20 -20.11 1.05
CA THR A 209 25.24 -21.06 0.66
C THR A 209 24.67 -22.46 0.43
N THR A 210 23.84 -22.96 1.36
CA THR A 210 23.18 -24.26 1.26
C THR A 210 22.26 -24.32 0.03
N TYR A 211 21.54 -23.24 -0.27
CA TYR A 211 20.70 -23.19 -1.47
C TYR A 211 21.52 -23.22 -2.76
N VAL A 212 22.62 -22.45 -2.84
CA VAL A 212 23.54 -22.50 -3.99
C VAL A 212 24.13 -23.89 -4.17
N GLU A 213 24.56 -24.53 -3.08
CA GLU A 213 25.10 -25.90 -3.09
C GLU A 213 24.04 -26.93 -3.50
N GLN A 214 22.82 -26.84 -2.98
CA GLN A 214 21.71 -27.73 -3.34
C GLN A 214 21.29 -27.55 -4.80
N ASN A 215 21.25 -26.31 -5.31
CA ASN A 215 20.94 -26.02 -6.70
C ASN A 215 22.04 -26.57 -7.62
N PHE A 216 23.31 -26.32 -7.29
CA PHE A 216 24.45 -26.92 -7.99
C PHE A 216 24.35 -28.44 -8.01
N LYS A 217 24.11 -29.08 -6.85
CA LYS A 217 23.99 -30.53 -6.73
C LYS A 217 22.85 -31.07 -7.60
N THR A 218 21.68 -30.46 -7.53
CA THR A 218 20.49 -30.90 -8.30
C THR A 218 20.75 -30.79 -9.80
N LYS A 219 21.32 -29.67 -10.26
CA LYS A 219 21.67 -29.47 -11.68
C LYS A 219 22.78 -30.40 -12.12
N PHE A 220 23.83 -30.53 -11.32
CA PHE A 220 24.94 -31.44 -11.58
C PHE A 220 24.47 -32.90 -11.68
N GLU A 221 23.65 -33.38 -10.73
CA GLU A 221 23.08 -34.72 -10.77
C GLU A 221 22.20 -34.93 -12.01
N SER A 222 21.36 -33.94 -12.37
CA SER A 222 20.52 -34.05 -13.58
C SER A 222 21.35 -34.12 -14.87
N THR A 223 22.41 -33.32 -14.98
CA THR A 223 23.33 -33.35 -16.13
C THR A 223 24.16 -34.63 -16.17
N MET A 224 24.61 -35.13 -15.01
CA MET A 224 25.36 -36.37 -14.91
C MET A 224 24.51 -37.59 -15.26
N GLN A 225 23.23 -37.61 -14.85
CA GLN A 225 22.29 -38.65 -15.26
C GLN A 225 22.03 -38.65 -16.77
N ALA A 226 21.87 -37.46 -17.37
CA ALA A 226 21.77 -37.32 -18.82
C ALA A 226 23.05 -37.80 -19.52
N ALA A 227 24.23 -37.45 -19.00
CA ALA A 227 25.52 -37.90 -19.52
C ALA A 227 25.69 -39.43 -19.40
N ASP A 228 25.27 -40.05 -18.31
CA ASP A 228 25.26 -41.51 -18.13
C ASP A 228 24.34 -42.20 -19.14
N TRP A 229 23.14 -41.64 -19.37
CA TRP A 229 22.24 -42.14 -20.41
C TRP A 229 22.84 -42.02 -21.81
N LEU A 230 23.42 -40.86 -22.15
CA LEU A 230 24.13 -40.64 -23.42
C LEU A 230 25.31 -41.60 -23.59
N SER A 231 26.08 -41.84 -22.53
CA SER A 231 27.19 -42.79 -22.52
C SER A 231 26.73 -44.21 -22.85
N LYS A 232 25.63 -44.67 -22.23
CA LYS A 232 25.02 -45.98 -22.55
C LYS A 232 24.54 -46.06 -24.00
N GLN A 233 23.90 -45.00 -24.52
CA GLN A 233 23.48 -44.94 -25.92
C GLN A 233 24.68 -44.95 -26.89
N LEU A 234 25.79 -44.30 -26.51
CA LEU A 234 27.00 -44.24 -27.31
C LEU A 234 27.66 -45.63 -27.44
N VAL A 235 27.62 -46.46 -26.40
CA VAL A 235 28.06 -47.87 -26.47
C VAL A 235 27.18 -48.69 -27.42
N ASP A 236 25.85 -48.55 -27.34
CA ASP A 236 24.93 -49.23 -28.27
C ASP A 236 25.18 -48.80 -29.73
N LEU A 237 25.39 -47.51 -29.94
CA LEU A 237 25.65 -46.96 -31.26
C LEU A 237 27.03 -47.35 -31.80
N GLN A 238 28.05 -47.45 -30.93
CA GLN A 238 29.36 -47.98 -31.29
C GLN A 238 29.24 -49.43 -31.79
N MET A 239 28.48 -50.29 -31.08
CA MET A 239 28.22 -51.65 -31.53
C MET A 239 27.48 -51.68 -32.88
N LYS A 240 26.54 -50.76 -33.11
CA LYS A 240 25.85 -50.62 -34.41
C LYS A 240 26.79 -50.19 -35.53
N VAL A 241 27.71 -49.25 -35.28
CA VAL A 241 28.75 -48.86 -36.23
C VAL A 241 29.64 -50.05 -36.57
N GLU A 242 30.14 -50.77 -35.55
CA GLU A 242 30.99 -51.94 -35.75
C GLU A 242 30.27 -53.05 -36.53
N THR A 243 29.03 -53.37 -36.15
CA THR A 243 28.21 -54.38 -36.83
C THR A 243 27.90 -53.99 -38.28
N SER A 244 27.55 -52.72 -38.53
CA SER A 244 27.28 -52.23 -39.90
C SER A 244 28.55 -52.19 -40.75
N GLN A 245 29.70 -51.84 -40.17
CA GLN A 245 30.99 -51.87 -40.82
C GLN A 245 31.44 -53.30 -41.13
N GLU A 246 31.26 -54.24 -40.21
CA GLU A 246 31.53 -55.66 -40.44
C GLU A 246 30.67 -56.19 -41.59
N LYS A 247 29.36 -55.89 -41.60
CA LYS A 247 28.47 -56.24 -42.71
C LYS A 247 28.97 -55.68 -44.04
N LEU A 248 29.36 -54.40 -44.08
CA LEU A 248 29.90 -53.76 -45.28
C LEU A 248 31.19 -54.44 -45.75
N VAL A 249 32.13 -54.70 -44.85
CA VAL A 249 33.41 -55.35 -45.17
C VAL A 249 33.21 -56.79 -45.63
N LYS A 250 32.31 -57.54 -44.97
CA LYS A 250 31.96 -58.92 -45.36
C LYS A 250 31.34 -58.94 -46.76
N TYR A 251 30.41 -58.03 -47.04
CA TYR A 251 29.82 -57.84 -48.35
C TYR A 251 30.88 -57.51 -49.41
N GLN A 252 31.77 -56.57 -49.09
CA GLN A 252 32.87 -56.15 -49.96
C GLN A 252 33.82 -57.32 -50.30
N LYS A 253 34.16 -58.16 -49.30
CA LYS A 253 34.99 -59.37 -49.49
C LYS A 253 34.27 -60.43 -50.33
N GLN A 254 33.00 -60.68 -50.07
CA GLN A 254 32.23 -61.72 -50.75
C GLN A 254 31.98 -61.41 -52.23
N HIS A 255 31.81 -60.12 -52.57
CA HIS A 255 31.52 -59.67 -53.94
C HIS A 255 32.76 -59.07 -54.65
N GLU A 256 33.96 -59.18 -54.05
CA GLU A 256 35.22 -58.65 -54.59
C GLU A 256 35.13 -57.19 -55.09
N ILE A 257 34.42 -56.38 -54.31
CA ILE A 257 34.11 -55.00 -54.64
C ILE A 257 35.33 -54.12 -54.28
N LEU A 258 36.28 -54.02 -55.20
CA LEU A 258 37.42 -53.10 -55.16
C LEU A 258 37.27 -52.13 -56.34
N GLY A 259 36.91 -50.88 -56.06
CA GLY A 259 36.72 -49.80 -57.07
C GLY A 259 35.47 -49.98 -57.93
N ILE A 260 34.30 -49.59 -57.42
CA ILE A 260 33.01 -49.73 -58.13
C ILE A 260 32.91 -48.76 -59.33
N ASP A 261 33.47 -47.56 -59.17
CA ASP A 261 33.31 -46.47 -60.15
C ASP A 261 33.89 -46.83 -61.53
N GLU A 262 34.94 -47.65 -61.58
CA GLU A 262 35.62 -48.02 -62.85
C GLU A 262 34.93 -49.20 -63.56
N LYS A 263 34.45 -50.22 -62.81
CA LYS A 263 33.84 -51.43 -63.40
C LYS A 263 32.42 -51.22 -63.90
N GLN A 264 31.64 -50.34 -63.26
CA GLN A 264 30.27 -50.04 -63.68
C GLN A 264 30.27 -49.35 -65.05
N ASN A 265 31.21 -48.44 -65.28
CA ASN A 265 31.32 -47.65 -66.51
C ASN A 265 31.72 -48.50 -67.74
N ILE A 266 32.56 -49.52 -67.54
CA ILE A 266 32.97 -50.44 -68.62
C ILE A 266 31.81 -51.37 -69.05
N THR A 267 31.00 -51.80 -68.09
CA THR A 267 29.89 -52.74 -68.34
C THR A 267 28.76 -52.06 -69.12
N THR A 268 28.42 -50.80 -68.77
CA THR A 268 27.44 -49.99 -69.50
C THR A 268 27.94 -49.60 -70.89
N ALA A 269 29.22 -49.26 -71.04
CA ALA A 269 29.82 -49.00 -72.36
C ALA A 269 29.77 -50.22 -73.29
N LYS A 270 30.04 -51.43 -72.77
CA LYS A 270 29.96 -52.67 -73.56
C LYS A 270 28.54 -53.03 -73.97
N LEU A 271 27.55 -52.74 -73.12
CA LEU A 271 26.13 -52.91 -73.48
C LEU A 271 25.73 -52.01 -74.63
N ASP A 272 26.14 -50.74 -74.60
CA ASP A 272 25.85 -49.79 -75.68
C ASP A 272 26.51 -50.23 -77.00
N GLU A 273 27.77 -50.68 -76.93
CA GLU A 273 28.49 -51.23 -78.09
C GLU A 273 27.80 -52.48 -78.68
N LEU A 274 27.44 -53.46 -77.85
CA LEU A 274 26.73 -54.67 -78.29
C LEU A 274 25.35 -54.35 -78.86
N ASN A 275 24.63 -53.40 -78.27
CA ASN A 275 23.33 -52.96 -78.77
C ASN A 275 23.46 -52.32 -80.17
N LYS A 276 24.51 -51.51 -80.37
CA LYS A 276 24.83 -50.91 -81.67
C LYS A 276 25.22 -51.97 -82.71
N GLU A 277 26.05 -52.95 -82.35
CA GLU A 277 26.42 -54.07 -83.23
C GLU A 277 25.23 -54.95 -83.59
N LEU A 278 24.34 -55.25 -82.62
CA LEU A 278 23.13 -56.03 -82.85
C LEU A 278 22.19 -55.29 -83.81
N THR A 279 21.96 -54.00 -83.60
CA THR A 279 21.13 -53.17 -84.50
C THR A 279 21.68 -53.19 -85.94
N ALA A 280 23.00 -53.10 -86.10
CA ALA A 280 23.65 -53.20 -87.40
C ALA A 280 23.50 -54.60 -88.02
N ALA A 281 23.61 -55.66 -87.23
CA ALA A 281 23.43 -57.04 -87.69
C ALA A 281 21.98 -57.36 -88.06
N GLU A 282 20.99 -56.88 -87.30
CA GLU A 282 19.56 -56.98 -87.61
C GLU A 282 19.25 -56.31 -88.94
N SER A 283 19.77 -55.11 -89.17
CA SER A 283 19.67 -54.40 -90.45
C SER A 283 20.24 -55.24 -91.61
N GLY A 284 21.46 -55.75 -91.44
CA GLY A 284 22.11 -56.59 -92.46
C GLY A 284 21.42 -57.93 -92.71
N ARG A 285 20.76 -58.53 -91.70
CA ARG A 285 19.92 -59.71 -91.88
C ARG A 285 18.65 -59.38 -92.66
N MET A 286 17.95 -58.29 -92.31
CA MET A 286 16.72 -57.86 -92.99
C MET A 286 16.95 -57.63 -94.48
N GLU A 287 18.08 -56.99 -94.83
CA GLU A 287 18.48 -56.79 -96.23
C GLU A 287 18.64 -58.13 -96.97
N LYS A 288 19.41 -59.07 -96.42
CA LYS A 288 19.64 -60.39 -97.04
C LYS A 288 18.40 -61.29 -97.06
N GLU A 289 17.52 -61.16 -96.05
CA GLU A 289 16.23 -61.86 -96.03
C GLU A 289 15.35 -61.39 -97.18
N SER A 290 15.32 -60.08 -97.44
CA SER A 290 14.53 -59.52 -98.54
C SER A 290 14.98 -60.10 -99.89
N VAL A 291 16.29 -60.19 -100.12
CA VAL A 291 16.88 -60.79 -101.33
C VAL A 291 16.58 -62.29 -101.41
N TYR A 292 16.70 -63.02 -100.30
CA TYR A 292 16.37 -64.45 -100.24
C TYR A 292 14.90 -64.71 -100.60
N ARG A 293 13.96 -63.94 -100.02
CA ARG A 293 12.53 -64.05 -100.31
C ARG A 293 12.22 -63.72 -101.78
N LEU A 294 12.90 -62.73 -102.34
CA LEU A 294 12.76 -62.36 -103.75
C LEU A 294 13.19 -63.50 -104.67
N ILE A 295 14.29 -64.19 -104.36
CA ILE A 295 14.79 -65.34 -105.14
C ILE A 295 13.93 -66.60 -104.95
N GLN A 296 13.31 -66.77 -103.78
CA GLN A 296 12.41 -67.90 -103.51
C GLN A 296 11.11 -67.85 -104.33
N SER A 297 10.75 -66.68 -104.89
CA SER A 297 9.59 -66.53 -105.80
C SER A 297 9.67 -67.42 -107.04
N GLY A 298 10.87 -67.89 -107.42
CA GLY A 298 11.08 -68.84 -108.51
C GLY A 298 10.94 -68.25 -109.91
N ASP A 299 10.61 -66.96 -110.02
CA ASP A 299 10.55 -66.26 -111.29
C ASP A 299 11.98 -65.95 -111.78
N PRO A 300 12.39 -66.51 -112.93
CA PRO A 300 13.73 -66.33 -113.43
C PRO A 300 14.13 -64.87 -113.71
N ASP A 301 13.19 -63.99 -114.06
CA ASP A 301 13.48 -62.58 -114.35
C ASP A 301 13.76 -61.81 -113.05
N VAL A 302 13.00 -62.15 -112.00
CA VAL A 302 13.18 -61.59 -110.66
C VAL A 302 14.51 -62.04 -110.05
N VAL A 303 14.91 -63.30 -110.24
CA VAL A 303 16.18 -63.85 -109.75
C VAL A 303 17.40 -63.23 -110.44
N ALA A 304 17.31 -62.91 -111.74
CA ALA A 304 18.39 -62.24 -112.46
C ALA A 304 18.59 -60.78 -112.00
N SER A 305 17.49 -60.10 -111.69
CA SER A 305 17.51 -58.73 -111.14
C SER A 305 17.86 -58.66 -109.64
N ALA A 306 17.87 -59.81 -108.94
CA ALA A 306 18.19 -59.85 -107.53
C ALA A 306 19.69 -59.52 -107.33
N PRO A 307 20.03 -58.54 -106.47
CA PRO A 307 21.42 -58.24 -106.16
C PRO A 307 22.00 -59.41 -105.35
N VAL A 308 22.76 -60.29 -106.02
CA VAL A 308 23.42 -61.46 -105.40
C VAL A 308 24.91 -61.21 -105.15
N GLY A 309 25.32 -59.93 -105.24
CA GLY A 309 26.62 -59.44 -104.80
C GLY A 309 26.63 -59.24 -103.28
N GLY A 310 27.36 -60.09 -102.58
CA GLY A 310 27.69 -59.90 -101.18
C GLY A 310 28.99 -59.12 -101.02
N ASP A 311 28.89 -57.84 -100.72
CA ASP A 311 29.73 -57.09 -99.76
C ASP A 311 29.36 -55.61 -99.87
N SER A 312 28.67 -55.09 -98.85
CA SER A 312 28.27 -53.68 -98.73
C SER A 312 29.45 -52.70 -98.56
N ASN A 313 30.70 -53.19 -98.71
CA ASN A 313 31.94 -52.41 -98.64
C ASN A 313 32.64 -52.25 -100.00
N SER A 314 32.05 -52.73 -101.12
CA SER A 314 32.55 -52.44 -102.46
C SER A 314 31.56 -51.53 -103.20
N GLY A 315 31.98 -50.28 -103.42
CA GLY A 315 31.13 -49.22 -103.95
C GLY A 315 30.55 -49.50 -105.33
N ASN A 316 29.31 -49.01 -105.52
CA ASN A 316 28.70 -48.59 -106.78
C ASN A 316 28.91 -49.49 -108.00
N ASN A 317 28.45 -50.74 -107.95
CA ASN A 317 28.18 -51.48 -109.19
C ASN A 317 26.79 -52.17 -109.15
N PRO A 318 25.74 -51.55 -109.73
CA PRO A 318 24.37 -52.06 -109.69
C PRO A 318 24.13 -53.38 -110.45
N ASN A 319 25.10 -53.84 -111.25
CA ASN A 319 24.98 -55.10 -111.99
C ASN A 319 25.68 -56.24 -111.25
N SER A 320 25.02 -56.75 -110.21
CA SER A 320 25.47 -57.91 -109.43
C SER A 320 24.57 -59.14 -109.62
N GLY A 321 24.14 -59.36 -110.87
CA GLY A 321 23.62 -60.65 -111.32
C GLY A 321 24.75 -61.66 -111.55
N SER A 322 24.45 -62.95 -111.71
CA SER A 322 25.46 -63.90 -112.22
C SER A 322 25.69 -63.60 -113.70
N PRO A 323 26.87 -63.11 -114.13
CA PRO A 323 27.11 -62.82 -115.56
C PRO A 323 26.99 -64.07 -116.43
N LEU A 324 27.14 -65.26 -115.82
CA LEU A 324 26.87 -66.54 -116.47
C LEU A 324 25.38 -66.76 -116.71
N LEU A 325 24.51 -66.40 -115.76
CA LEU A 325 23.05 -66.48 -115.92
C LEU A 325 22.58 -65.54 -117.04
N ASP A 326 23.09 -64.31 -117.07
CA ASP A 326 22.77 -63.34 -118.13
C ASP A 326 23.25 -63.82 -119.51
N SER A 327 24.44 -64.43 -119.59
CA SER A 327 24.95 -65.03 -120.83
C SER A 327 24.11 -66.24 -121.29
N LEU A 328 23.71 -67.12 -120.36
CA LEU A 328 22.84 -68.25 -120.68
C LEU A 328 21.45 -67.79 -121.10
N ARG A 329 20.93 -66.69 -120.53
CA ARG A 329 19.68 -66.04 -120.93
C ARG A 329 19.75 -65.47 -122.33
N GLY A 330 20.83 -64.76 -122.66
CA GLY A 330 21.05 -64.27 -124.03
C GLY A 330 21.02 -65.41 -125.04
N LYS A 331 21.77 -66.48 -124.77
CA LYS A 331 21.78 -67.69 -125.62
C LYS A 331 20.40 -68.37 -125.69
N GLN A 332 19.66 -68.42 -124.58
CA GLN A 332 18.31 -68.98 -124.55
C GLN A 332 17.34 -68.15 -125.42
N ALA A 333 17.40 -66.82 -125.33
CA ALA A 333 16.59 -65.92 -126.13
C ALA A 333 16.92 -66.06 -127.63
N ASP A 334 18.20 -66.10 -127.99
CA ASP A 334 18.66 -66.31 -129.36
C ASP A 334 18.18 -67.66 -129.91
N LEU A 335 18.32 -68.74 -129.13
CA LEU A 335 17.82 -70.06 -129.52
C LEU A 335 16.29 -70.10 -129.63
N LYS A 336 15.54 -69.41 -128.75
CA LYS A 336 14.07 -69.32 -128.85
C LYS A 336 13.64 -68.59 -130.12
N ILE A 337 14.32 -67.50 -130.48
CA ILE A 337 14.07 -66.77 -131.72
C ILE A 337 14.31 -67.70 -132.92
N LEU A 338 15.44 -68.39 -132.97
CA LEU A 338 15.77 -69.35 -134.03
C LEU A 338 14.77 -70.51 -134.12
N VAL A 339 14.37 -71.07 -132.97
CA VAL A 339 13.33 -72.12 -132.91
C VAL A 339 12.01 -71.59 -133.44
N ALA A 340 11.59 -70.38 -133.06
CA ALA A 340 10.34 -69.79 -133.52
C ALA A 340 10.36 -69.56 -135.04
N GLU A 341 11.45 -69.01 -135.59
CA GLU A 341 11.62 -68.77 -137.03
C GLU A 341 11.57 -70.08 -137.84
N LEU A 342 12.36 -71.08 -137.44
CA LEU A 342 12.42 -72.38 -138.12
C LEU A 342 11.14 -73.20 -137.96
N SER A 343 10.45 -73.10 -136.83
CA SER A 343 9.18 -73.80 -136.60
C SER A 343 8.05 -73.26 -137.46
N THR A 344 8.08 -71.95 -137.78
CA THR A 344 7.08 -71.29 -138.63
C THR A 344 7.20 -71.76 -140.09
N GLN A 345 8.42 -72.05 -140.57
CA GLN A 345 8.66 -72.49 -141.95
C GLN A 345 8.58 -74.01 -142.16
N PHE A 346 9.07 -74.83 -141.21
CA PHE A 346 9.28 -76.27 -141.44
C PHE A 346 8.44 -77.19 -140.53
N GLY A 347 7.61 -76.63 -139.65
CA GLY A 347 6.79 -77.39 -138.70
C GLY A 347 7.60 -78.02 -137.56
N ALA A 348 6.90 -78.41 -136.48
CA ALA A 348 7.53 -78.78 -135.20
C ALA A 348 8.41 -80.04 -135.23
N SER A 349 8.25 -80.91 -136.24
CA SER A 349 8.94 -82.21 -136.31
C SER A 349 10.19 -82.20 -137.19
N TYR A 350 10.66 -81.04 -137.67
CA TYR A 350 11.86 -80.95 -138.49
C TYR A 350 13.13 -81.28 -137.66
N PRO A 351 14.05 -82.14 -138.16
CA PRO A 351 15.22 -82.60 -137.40
C PRO A 351 16.08 -81.48 -136.80
N LYS A 352 16.26 -80.35 -137.50
CA LYS A 352 16.99 -79.18 -136.95
C LYS A 352 16.22 -78.45 -135.85
N VAL A 353 14.89 -78.39 -135.91
CA VAL A 353 14.06 -77.81 -134.84
C VAL A 353 14.12 -78.69 -133.60
N ALA A 354 14.08 -80.01 -133.76
CA ALA A 354 14.29 -80.95 -132.65
C ALA A 354 15.69 -80.80 -132.03
N GLN A 355 16.73 -80.60 -132.84
CA GLN A 355 18.09 -80.35 -132.36
C GLN A 355 18.19 -79.03 -131.58
N LEU A 356 17.61 -77.94 -132.08
CA LEU A 356 17.56 -76.65 -131.38
C LEU A 356 16.73 -76.72 -130.10
N ASN A 357 15.62 -77.45 -130.08
CA ASN A 357 14.83 -77.69 -128.87
C ASN A 357 15.63 -78.49 -127.82
N ASN A 358 16.43 -79.46 -128.24
CA ASN A 358 17.33 -80.17 -127.33
C ASN A 358 18.43 -79.24 -126.78
N GLN A 359 18.99 -78.35 -127.61
CA GLN A 359 19.94 -77.32 -127.14
C GLN A 359 19.27 -76.32 -126.18
N LEU A 360 18.03 -75.92 -126.46
CA LEU A 360 17.25 -75.05 -125.58
C LEU A 360 17.01 -75.72 -124.23
N LYS A 361 16.64 -77.00 -124.23
CA LYS A 361 16.45 -77.81 -123.02
C LYS A 361 17.74 -77.95 -122.21
N GLU A 362 18.88 -78.12 -122.88
CA GLU A 362 20.20 -78.15 -122.24
C GLU A 362 20.52 -76.80 -121.57
N ILE A 363 20.27 -75.67 -122.26
CA ILE A 363 20.45 -74.34 -121.66
C ILE A 363 19.48 -74.12 -120.49
N ASP A 364 18.23 -74.58 -120.58
CA ASP A 364 17.27 -74.50 -119.48
C ASP A 364 17.76 -75.27 -118.25
N ILE A 365 18.33 -76.47 -118.44
CA ILE A 365 18.94 -77.25 -117.34
C ILE A 365 20.12 -76.48 -116.73
N GLN A 366 20.96 -75.83 -117.54
CA GLN A 366 22.09 -75.02 -117.06
C GLN A 366 21.63 -73.78 -116.30
N ILE A 367 20.59 -73.10 -116.78
CA ILE A 367 19.95 -71.96 -116.10
C ILE A 367 19.39 -72.41 -114.74
N GLN A 368 18.64 -73.51 -114.69
CA GLN A 368 18.10 -74.04 -113.43
C GLN A 368 19.21 -74.48 -112.47
N GLY A 369 20.29 -75.06 -112.99
CA GLY A 369 21.49 -75.42 -112.22
C GLY A 369 22.17 -74.20 -111.60
N GLU A 370 22.30 -73.12 -112.35
CA GLU A 370 22.90 -71.87 -111.88
C GLU A 370 21.98 -71.13 -110.89
N MET A 371 20.67 -71.07 -111.16
CA MET A 371 19.67 -70.54 -110.22
C MET A 371 19.69 -71.28 -108.88
N LYS A 372 19.83 -72.61 -108.90
CA LYS A 372 19.95 -73.42 -107.68
C LYS A 372 21.22 -73.10 -106.88
N LYS A 373 22.36 -72.89 -107.55
CA LYS A 373 23.61 -72.47 -106.90
C LYS A 373 23.48 -71.06 -106.31
N MET A 374 22.84 -70.14 -107.02
CA MET A 374 22.59 -68.76 -106.60
C MET A 374 21.68 -68.71 -105.36
N SER A 375 20.57 -69.46 -105.40
CA SER A 375 19.70 -69.68 -104.24
C SER A 375 20.47 -70.26 -103.05
N GLY A 376 21.34 -71.24 -103.29
CA GLY A 376 22.22 -71.81 -102.26
C GLY A 376 23.17 -70.77 -101.64
N ARG A 377 23.76 -69.88 -102.45
CA ARG A 377 24.65 -68.81 -101.98
C ARG A 377 23.90 -67.78 -101.12
N VAL A 378 22.77 -67.28 -101.61
CA VAL A 378 21.97 -66.29 -100.87
C VAL A 378 21.37 -66.88 -99.60
N ARG A 379 20.92 -68.14 -99.64
CA ARG A 379 20.52 -68.88 -98.44
C ARG A 379 21.67 -68.97 -97.44
N GLY A 380 22.88 -69.27 -97.90
CA GLY A 380 24.08 -69.30 -97.06
C GLY A 380 24.36 -67.95 -96.41
N GLN A 381 24.28 -66.85 -97.17
CA GLN A 381 24.51 -65.49 -96.66
C GLN A 381 23.44 -65.03 -95.67
N TYR A 382 22.17 -65.32 -95.94
CA TYR A 382 21.07 -65.05 -95.01
C TYR A 382 21.24 -65.84 -93.71
N MET A 383 21.51 -67.15 -93.79
CA MET A 383 21.74 -68.00 -92.62
C MET A 383 22.95 -67.53 -91.80
N ALA A 384 24.03 -67.09 -92.45
CA ALA A 384 25.20 -66.53 -91.77
C ALA A 384 24.86 -65.23 -91.01
N SER A 385 24.09 -64.33 -91.62
CA SER A 385 23.63 -63.10 -90.96
C SER A 385 22.63 -63.37 -89.83
N LEU A 386 21.73 -64.34 -90.00
CA LEU A 386 20.80 -64.78 -88.95
C LEU A 386 21.57 -65.37 -87.75
N HIS A 387 22.59 -66.19 -88.01
CA HIS A 387 23.41 -66.75 -86.93
C HIS A 387 24.21 -65.66 -86.20
N ARG A 388 24.77 -64.68 -86.94
CA ARG A 388 25.48 -63.53 -86.34
C ARG A 388 24.56 -62.69 -85.45
N GLU A 389 23.35 -62.40 -85.90
CA GLU A 389 22.34 -61.72 -85.07
C GLU A 389 22.05 -62.52 -83.80
N GLY A 390 21.82 -63.84 -83.91
CA GLY A 390 21.59 -64.71 -82.76
C GLY A 390 22.73 -64.66 -81.74
N LEU A 391 23.99 -64.75 -82.19
CA LEU A 391 25.16 -64.65 -81.32
C LEU A 391 25.26 -63.29 -80.62
N LEU A 392 24.99 -62.20 -81.34
CA LEU A 392 25.02 -60.85 -80.76
C LEU A 392 23.87 -60.64 -79.76
N ARG A 393 22.69 -61.18 -80.05
CA ARG A 393 21.54 -61.15 -79.14
C ARG A 393 21.82 -61.92 -77.85
N ASP A 394 22.40 -63.11 -77.98
CA ASP A 394 22.82 -63.92 -76.83
C ASP A 394 23.93 -63.25 -76.02
N ALA A 395 24.90 -62.61 -76.69
CA ALA A 395 25.96 -61.85 -76.03
C ALA A 395 25.40 -60.63 -75.27
N LEU A 396 24.48 -59.88 -75.89
CA LEU A 396 23.79 -58.75 -75.26
C LEU A 396 23.00 -59.20 -74.03
N GLU A 397 22.23 -60.29 -74.12
CA GLU A 397 21.43 -60.78 -73.01
C GLU A 397 22.31 -61.27 -71.85
N LYS A 398 23.40 -62.00 -72.15
CA LYS A 398 24.41 -62.38 -71.14
C LYS A 398 25.02 -61.15 -70.47
N GLN A 399 25.42 -60.15 -71.25
CA GLN A 399 26.01 -58.92 -70.73
C GLN A 399 25.01 -58.13 -69.89
N LYS A 400 23.72 -58.09 -70.29
CA LYS A 400 22.65 -57.42 -69.56
C LYS A 400 22.39 -58.07 -68.22
N GLN A 401 22.38 -59.41 -68.16
CA GLN A 401 22.27 -60.15 -66.91
C GLN A 401 23.46 -59.87 -65.98
N GLN A 402 24.68 -59.78 -66.52
CA GLN A 402 25.86 -59.43 -65.74
C GLN A 402 25.82 -57.98 -65.23
N ALA A 403 25.37 -57.03 -66.05
CA ALA A 403 25.17 -55.65 -65.65
C ALA A 403 24.11 -55.51 -64.54
N ASN A 404 22.99 -56.23 -64.64
CA ASN A 404 21.94 -56.22 -63.61
C ASN A 404 22.46 -56.77 -62.27
N LYS A 405 23.22 -57.88 -62.29
CA LYS A 405 23.83 -58.44 -61.07
C LYS A 405 24.83 -57.48 -60.43
N LEU A 406 25.67 -56.83 -61.23
CA LEU A 406 26.60 -55.80 -60.74
C LEU A 406 25.84 -54.61 -60.16
N ASN A 407 24.79 -54.14 -60.81
CA ASN A 407 23.96 -53.04 -60.33
C ASN A 407 23.24 -53.37 -59.02
N GLU A 408 22.65 -54.56 -58.90
CA GLU A 408 22.04 -55.05 -57.66
C GLU A 408 23.06 -55.04 -56.51
N SER A 409 24.28 -55.55 -56.76
CA SER A 409 25.34 -55.54 -55.76
C SER A 409 25.83 -54.14 -55.38
N ALA A 410 25.83 -53.20 -56.33
CA ALA A 410 26.20 -51.81 -56.08
C ALA A 410 25.16 -51.07 -55.23
N ILE A 411 23.86 -51.33 -55.45
CA ILE A 411 22.77 -50.77 -54.66
C ILE A 411 22.88 -51.23 -53.20
N GLU A 412 23.03 -52.54 -52.97
CA GLU A 412 23.15 -53.10 -51.62
C GLU A 412 24.42 -52.58 -50.92
N TYR A 413 25.56 -52.53 -51.61
CA TYR A 413 26.77 -51.87 -51.09
C TYR A 413 26.52 -50.42 -50.68
N SER A 414 25.81 -49.63 -51.51
CA SER A 414 25.52 -48.23 -51.21
C SER A 414 24.61 -48.06 -49.99
N LEU A 415 23.65 -48.98 -49.80
CA LEU A 415 22.78 -49.01 -48.63
C LEU A 415 23.57 -49.30 -47.36
N LEU A 416 24.40 -50.36 -47.38
CA LEU A 416 25.26 -50.71 -46.24
C LEU A 416 26.26 -49.58 -45.93
N LYS A 417 26.84 -48.93 -46.95
CA LYS A 417 27.73 -47.77 -46.76
C LYS A 417 27.01 -46.59 -46.12
N ARG A 418 25.78 -46.30 -46.56
CA ARG A 418 24.94 -45.24 -45.98
C ARG A 418 24.55 -45.54 -44.54
N ASP A 419 24.27 -46.79 -44.20
CA ASP A 419 23.99 -47.21 -42.82
C ASP A 419 25.21 -46.99 -41.91
N VAL A 420 26.41 -47.38 -42.36
CA VAL A 420 27.67 -47.11 -41.64
C VAL A 420 27.87 -45.61 -41.43
N GLU A 421 27.70 -44.80 -42.48
CA GLU A 421 27.89 -43.35 -42.40
C GLU A 421 26.88 -42.69 -41.46
N THR A 422 25.61 -43.11 -41.52
CA THR A 422 24.54 -42.59 -40.66
C THR A 422 24.82 -42.92 -39.19
N ASN A 423 25.16 -44.18 -38.89
CA ASN A 423 25.50 -44.59 -37.53
C ASN A 423 26.76 -43.86 -37.01
N ARG A 424 27.76 -43.65 -37.88
CA ARG A 424 28.96 -42.90 -37.54
C ARG A 424 28.66 -41.43 -37.23
N GLN A 425 27.86 -40.76 -38.06
CA GLN A 425 27.46 -39.37 -37.84
C GLN A 425 26.66 -39.20 -36.54
N LEU A 426 25.73 -40.11 -36.26
CA LEU A 426 25.00 -40.12 -34.98
C LEU A 426 25.97 -40.34 -33.80
N TYR A 427 26.96 -41.23 -33.94
CA TYR A 427 27.95 -41.50 -32.90
C TYR A 427 28.82 -40.28 -32.62
N GLU A 428 29.34 -39.64 -33.67
CA GLU A 428 30.15 -38.43 -33.57
C GLU A 428 29.36 -37.26 -32.96
N GLY A 429 28.11 -37.05 -33.39
CA GLY A 429 27.24 -36.01 -32.83
C GLY A 429 26.88 -36.25 -31.37
N LEU A 430 26.61 -37.51 -30.99
CA LEU A 430 26.34 -37.86 -29.59
C LEU A 430 27.59 -37.72 -28.72
N LEU A 431 28.75 -38.08 -29.25
CA LEU A 431 30.05 -37.92 -28.57
C LEU A 431 30.38 -36.45 -28.32
N GLU A 432 30.12 -35.58 -29.30
CA GLU A 432 30.28 -34.13 -29.14
C GLU A 432 29.36 -33.59 -28.05
N LYS A 433 28.08 -33.99 -28.05
CA LYS A 433 27.12 -33.61 -27.01
C LYS A 433 27.51 -34.12 -25.63
N LEU A 434 28.05 -35.33 -25.52
CA LEU A 434 28.56 -35.88 -24.26
C LEU A 434 29.77 -35.08 -23.75
N LYS A 435 30.71 -34.71 -24.63
CA LYS A 435 31.84 -33.85 -24.26
C LYS A 435 31.39 -32.47 -23.80
N GLU A 436 30.43 -31.86 -24.51
CA GLU A 436 29.83 -30.57 -24.16
C GLU A 436 29.14 -30.64 -22.78
N ALA A 437 28.36 -31.69 -22.52
CA ALA A 437 27.70 -31.92 -21.24
C ALA A 437 28.71 -32.08 -20.10
N GLY A 438 29.79 -32.84 -20.33
CA GLY A 438 30.86 -33.05 -19.34
C GLY A 438 31.62 -31.78 -18.96
N VAL A 439 31.97 -30.95 -19.95
CA VAL A 439 32.66 -29.66 -19.71
C VAL A 439 31.73 -28.65 -19.03
N THR A 440 30.46 -28.60 -19.43
CA THR A 440 29.48 -27.63 -18.90
C THR A 440 29.03 -27.98 -17.48
N ALA A 441 28.93 -29.27 -17.14
CA ALA A 441 28.61 -29.73 -15.79
C ALA A 441 29.61 -29.19 -14.73
N GLY A 442 30.88 -28.99 -15.11
CA GLY A 442 31.95 -28.51 -14.23
C GLY A 442 32.10 -26.99 -14.14
N LEU A 443 31.76 -26.22 -15.19
CA LEU A 443 32.10 -24.78 -15.29
C LEU A 443 30.93 -23.81 -15.02
N HIS A 444 29.67 -24.20 -15.30
CA HIS A 444 28.53 -23.27 -15.29
C HIS A 444 27.24 -23.82 -14.64
N SER A 445 27.31 -24.86 -13.83
CA SER A 445 26.13 -25.60 -13.35
C SER A 445 25.29 -24.92 -12.26
N SER A 446 25.72 -23.79 -11.69
CA SER A 446 24.85 -22.95 -10.84
C SER A 446 24.46 -21.66 -11.55
N ASN A 447 23.17 -21.54 -11.86
CA ASN A 447 22.56 -20.28 -12.27
C ASN A 447 22.32 -19.33 -11.09
N VAL A 448 22.59 -19.75 -9.86
CA VAL A 448 22.43 -18.93 -8.65
C VAL A 448 23.78 -18.40 -8.20
N LYS A 449 23.87 -17.09 -7.93
CA LYS A 449 25.06 -16.44 -7.38
C LYS A 449 24.70 -15.56 -6.19
N ILE A 450 25.53 -15.57 -5.15
CA ILE A 450 25.41 -14.64 -4.02
C ILE A 450 25.86 -13.24 -4.48
N VAL A 451 24.98 -12.25 -4.36
CA VAL A 451 25.26 -10.85 -4.73
C VAL A 451 25.81 -10.11 -3.52
N ASN A 452 25.04 -10.06 -2.43
CA ASN A 452 25.46 -9.48 -1.16
C ASN A 452 25.38 -10.53 -0.06
N ALA A 453 26.51 -10.83 0.57
CA ALA A 453 26.54 -11.61 1.81
C ALA A 453 25.92 -10.79 2.95
N ALA A 454 25.21 -11.47 3.85
CA ALA A 454 24.62 -10.85 5.02
C ALA A 454 25.72 -10.39 5.99
N ARG A 455 25.68 -9.10 6.32
CA ARG A 455 26.58 -8.47 7.30
C ARG A 455 25.92 -8.47 8.67
N VAL A 456 26.74 -8.47 9.72
CA VAL A 456 26.26 -8.35 11.11
C VAL A 456 25.64 -6.96 11.29
N PRO A 457 24.35 -6.85 11.63
CA PRO A 457 23.69 -5.56 11.82
C PRO A 457 24.23 -4.81 13.04
N MET A 458 24.57 -3.54 12.86
CA MET A 458 25.12 -2.69 13.93
C MET A 458 24.04 -2.20 14.91
N ALA A 459 22.84 -1.92 14.40
CA ALA A 459 21.71 -1.40 15.15
C ALA A 459 20.54 -2.40 15.16
N PRO A 460 19.73 -2.45 16.25
CA PRO A 460 18.53 -3.27 16.28
C PRO A 460 17.46 -2.69 15.34
N SER A 461 16.76 -3.58 14.64
CA SER A 461 15.60 -3.24 13.81
C SER A 461 14.36 -2.94 14.66
N GLU A 462 14.24 -3.58 15.82
CA GLU A 462 13.15 -3.39 16.77
C GLU A 462 13.68 -3.42 18.22
N PRO A 463 13.13 -2.61 19.14
CA PRO A 463 12.11 -1.58 18.89
C PRO A 463 12.70 -0.31 18.24
N ASN A 464 11.93 0.33 17.37
CA ASN A 464 12.28 1.63 16.81
C ASN A 464 12.08 2.72 17.87
N ILE A 465 13.08 2.93 18.73
CA ILE A 465 13.08 3.91 19.83
C ILE A 465 12.54 5.28 19.41
N PRO A 466 13.01 5.94 18.32
CA PRO A 466 12.52 7.27 17.95
C PRO A 466 11.03 7.25 17.57
N ARG A 467 10.57 6.19 16.90
CA ARG A 467 9.16 6.03 16.52
C ARG A 467 8.27 5.83 17.75
N ASN A 468 8.69 4.98 18.68
CA ASN A 468 7.96 4.73 19.91
C ASN A 468 7.89 5.98 20.80
N LEU A 469 8.99 6.73 20.92
CA LEU A 469 9.01 8.00 21.64
C LEU A 469 8.12 9.05 20.99
N ALA A 470 8.09 9.13 19.65
CA ALA A 470 7.17 10.01 18.93
C ALA A 470 5.70 9.66 19.22
N PHE A 471 5.35 8.36 19.22
CA PHE A 471 4.02 7.92 19.64
C PHE A 471 3.72 8.26 21.10
N GLY A 472 4.68 8.06 22.01
CA GLY A 472 4.54 8.41 23.43
C GLY A 472 4.30 9.91 23.65
N LEU A 473 5.01 10.76 22.89
CA LEU A 473 4.82 12.21 22.92
C LEU A 473 3.42 12.59 22.42
N LEU A 474 2.98 12.03 21.30
CA LEU A 474 1.67 12.31 20.71
C LEU A 474 0.53 11.84 21.63
N LEU A 475 0.61 10.62 22.17
CA LEU A 475 -0.35 10.10 23.15
C LEU A 475 -0.36 10.92 24.44
N GLY A 476 0.81 11.31 24.93
CA GLY A 476 0.96 12.15 26.12
C GLY A 476 0.31 13.52 25.95
N LEU A 477 0.54 14.17 24.81
CA LEU A 477 -0.01 15.47 24.50
C LEU A 477 -1.53 15.43 24.29
N THR A 478 -2.03 14.48 23.50
CA THR A 478 -3.47 14.31 23.26
C THR A 478 -4.24 13.97 24.54
N SER A 479 -3.73 13.04 25.35
CA SER A 479 -4.32 12.68 26.64
C SER A 479 -4.26 13.85 27.64
N GLY A 480 -3.14 14.58 27.67
CA GLY A 480 -2.97 15.75 28.54
C GLY A 480 -3.94 16.88 28.20
N ILE A 481 -4.13 17.18 26.91
CA ILE A 481 -5.12 18.15 26.44
C ILE A 481 -6.55 17.68 26.78
N GLY A 482 -6.88 16.42 26.52
CA GLY A 482 -8.19 15.86 26.86
C GLY A 482 -8.49 15.96 28.36
N LEU A 483 -7.53 15.62 29.21
CA LEU A 483 -7.66 15.72 30.66
C LEU A 483 -7.77 17.18 31.13
N ALA A 484 -7.03 18.11 30.51
CA ALA A 484 -7.15 19.54 30.80
C ALA A 484 -8.57 20.07 30.55
N PHE A 485 -9.17 19.71 29.41
CA PHE A 485 -10.55 20.07 29.09
C PHE A 485 -11.57 19.41 30.03
N LEU A 486 -11.35 18.14 30.39
CA LEU A 486 -12.21 17.43 31.33
C LEU A 486 -12.20 18.11 32.71
N LEU A 487 -11.01 18.44 33.23
CA LEU A 487 -10.88 19.15 34.52
C LEU A 487 -11.43 20.57 34.48
N GLU A 488 -11.45 21.22 33.31
CA GLU A 488 -12.08 22.53 33.15
C GLU A 488 -13.61 22.41 33.13
N ASN A 489 -14.15 21.41 32.44
CA ASN A 489 -15.60 21.19 32.38
C ASN A 489 -16.19 20.76 33.73
N LEU A 490 -15.39 20.12 34.59
CA LEU A 490 -15.78 19.79 35.97
C LEU A 490 -15.78 21.02 36.91
N ASP A 491 -15.16 22.15 36.53
CA ASP A 491 -15.19 23.37 37.33
C ASP A 491 -16.52 24.11 37.15
N ASN A 492 -17.42 23.95 38.12
CA ASN A 492 -18.76 24.55 38.11
C ASN A 492 -18.83 25.88 38.91
N THR A 493 -17.71 26.59 39.07
CA THR A 493 -17.68 27.88 39.78
C THR A 493 -17.84 29.07 38.84
N VAL A 494 -18.26 30.22 39.40
CA VAL A 494 -18.36 31.50 38.68
C VAL A 494 -17.07 32.29 38.91
N ARG A 495 -16.41 32.72 37.84
CA ARG A 495 -15.10 33.39 37.93
C ARG A 495 -15.06 34.79 37.35
N THR A 496 -15.91 35.09 36.36
CA THR A 496 -15.92 36.39 35.66
C THR A 496 -17.27 37.10 35.80
N PRO A 497 -17.31 38.44 35.71
CA PRO A 497 -18.57 39.20 35.78
C PRO A 497 -19.52 38.86 34.63
N GLU A 498 -19.00 38.54 33.44
CA GLU A 498 -19.80 38.13 32.27
C GLU A 498 -20.47 36.78 32.54
N GLN A 499 -19.74 35.82 33.11
CA GLN A 499 -20.33 34.53 33.52
C GLN A 499 -21.44 34.76 34.55
N ALA A 500 -21.20 35.62 35.55
CA ALA A 500 -22.20 35.95 36.55
C ALA A 500 -23.47 36.55 35.93
N GLN A 501 -23.32 37.47 34.98
CA GLN A 501 -24.43 38.10 34.26
C GLN A 501 -25.19 37.11 33.38
N ILE A 502 -24.51 36.25 32.63
CA ILE A 502 -25.14 35.24 31.77
C ILE A 502 -25.94 34.23 32.60
N ILE A 503 -25.35 33.73 33.70
CA ILE A 503 -25.96 32.67 34.53
C ILE A 503 -27.17 33.20 35.31
N SER A 504 -27.05 34.40 35.89
CA SER A 504 -28.09 34.99 36.74
C SER A 504 -29.10 35.84 35.97
N SER A 505 -28.79 36.24 34.73
CA SER A 505 -29.56 37.23 33.97
C SER A 505 -29.73 38.56 34.73
N LEU A 506 -28.80 38.88 35.64
CA LEU A 506 -28.74 40.12 36.41
C LEU A 506 -27.55 40.94 35.95
N PRO A 507 -27.61 42.28 35.99
CA PRO A 507 -26.47 43.11 35.65
C PRO A 507 -25.32 42.91 36.66
N SER A 508 -24.08 42.97 36.20
CA SER A 508 -22.93 43.01 37.09
C SER A 508 -22.75 44.43 37.65
N LEU A 509 -22.77 44.57 38.97
CA LEU A 509 -22.58 45.87 39.64
C LEU A 509 -21.10 46.26 39.76
N GLY A 510 -20.21 45.30 39.49
CA GLY A 510 -18.77 45.45 39.56
C GLY A 510 -18.08 44.20 40.09
N MET A 511 -16.76 44.32 40.23
CA MET A 511 -15.91 43.29 40.84
C MET A 511 -15.03 43.91 41.92
N ILE A 512 -14.87 43.21 43.04
CA ILE A 512 -13.98 43.61 44.12
C ILE A 512 -12.75 42.69 44.08
N PRO A 513 -11.54 43.23 43.85
CA PRO A 513 -10.33 42.42 43.83
C PRO A 513 -10.04 41.85 45.24
N GLN A 514 -9.49 40.64 45.28
CA GLN A 514 -8.99 40.09 46.52
C GLN A 514 -7.82 40.96 47.01
N GLY A 515 -7.90 41.44 48.26
CA GLY A 515 -6.83 42.23 48.86
C GLY A 515 -5.50 41.46 48.77
N SER A 516 -4.60 41.94 47.93
CA SER A 516 -3.35 41.25 47.70
C SER A 516 -2.47 41.28 48.95
N ARG A 517 -1.88 40.13 49.27
CA ARG A 517 -0.76 40.02 50.23
C ARG A 517 0.51 40.69 49.72
N THR A 518 0.59 41.05 48.44
CA THR A 518 1.73 41.75 47.85
C THR A 518 1.49 43.25 47.84
N GLY A 519 1.75 43.87 48.99
CA GLY A 519 2.47 45.14 48.94
C GLY A 519 3.84 44.84 48.35
N VAL A 520 4.18 45.55 47.29
CA VAL A 520 5.50 45.58 46.65
C VAL A 520 6.58 45.59 47.73
N GLU A 521 7.41 44.54 47.76
CA GLU A 521 8.73 44.54 48.40
C GLU A 521 9.59 45.57 47.65
N GLY A 522 9.35 46.85 47.93
CA GLY A 522 10.37 47.86 47.79
C GLY A 522 11.36 47.60 48.91
N LYS A 523 12.57 47.16 48.56
CA LYS A 523 13.74 47.11 49.45
C LYS A 523 13.89 48.44 50.19
N ASN A 524 13.36 48.52 51.40
CA ASN A 524 13.78 49.46 52.42
C ASN A 524 13.36 48.91 53.78
N GLU A 525 14.31 48.21 54.41
CA GLU A 525 14.28 47.86 55.83
C GLU A 525 14.26 49.15 56.65
N ASN A 526 13.07 49.62 57.05
CA ASN A 526 12.80 50.35 58.31
C ASN A 526 11.43 51.04 58.31
N ARG A 527 10.34 50.30 58.10
CA ARG A 527 9.02 50.74 58.60
C ARG A 527 8.31 49.60 59.29
N LEU A 528 8.09 49.81 60.58
CA LEU A 528 7.50 48.88 61.53
C LEU A 528 6.24 48.19 60.99
N ILE A 529 6.25 46.89 61.22
CA ILE A 529 5.16 45.93 61.10
C ILE A 529 3.95 46.46 61.89
N VAL A 530 2.93 46.95 61.18
CA VAL A 530 1.59 47.14 61.76
C VAL A 530 0.54 46.49 60.85
N ALA A 531 -0.12 45.50 61.45
CA ALA A 531 -1.43 44.91 61.15
C ALA A 531 -1.58 43.94 59.97
N SER A 532 -1.40 42.66 60.29
CA SER A 532 -1.81 41.46 59.57
C SER A 532 -3.24 40.98 59.92
N SER A 533 -4.18 41.86 60.28
CA SER A 533 -5.52 41.43 60.72
C SER A 533 -6.59 41.57 59.64
N LYS A 534 -7.54 40.64 59.66
CA LYS A 534 -8.81 40.59 58.90
C LYS A 534 -9.58 41.93 58.93
N GLU A 535 -9.34 42.75 59.95
CA GLU A 535 -9.86 44.10 60.17
C GLU A 535 -9.40 45.11 59.10
N SER A 536 -8.23 44.91 58.48
CA SER A 536 -7.71 45.83 57.46
C SER A 536 -8.46 45.76 56.12
N VAL A 537 -9.03 44.60 55.78
CA VAL A 537 -9.81 44.35 54.55
C VAL A 537 -11.25 44.87 54.67
N GLU A 538 -11.80 44.84 55.89
CA GLU A 538 -13.16 45.33 56.17
C GLU A 538 -13.24 46.88 56.15
N LEU A 539 -12.10 47.57 56.21
CA LEU A 539 -11.98 49.04 56.31
C LEU A 539 -11.21 49.71 55.16
N VAL A 540 -11.00 49.00 54.04
CA VAL A 540 -10.08 49.42 52.96
C VAL A 540 -10.38 50.79 52.37
N THR A 541 -11.66 51.15 52.26
CA THR A 541 -12.08 52.46 51.74
C THR A 541 -11.68 53.65 52.63
N LYS A 542 -11.32 53.38 53.90
CA LYS A 542 -10.79 54.37 54.84
C LYS A 542 -9.27 54.21 55.07
N SER A 543 -8.77 52.98 55.20
CA SER A 543 -7.37 52.70 55.52
C SER A 543 -6.43 52.89 54.32
N ARG A 544 -6.93 52.68 53.09
CA ARG A 544 -6.19 52.90 51.83
C ARG A 544 -7.11 53.49 50.75
N PRO A 545 -7.44 54.79 50.83
CA PRO A 545 -8.41 55.43 49.92
C PRO A 545 -8.03 55.38 48.43
N GLN A 546 -6.73 55.31 48.10
CA GLN A 546 -6.23 55.19 46.71
C GLN A 546 -6.08 53.74 46.23
N SER A 547 -6.49 52.74 47.02
CA SER A 547 -6.38 51.33 46.61
C SER A 547 -7.40 50.95 45.52
N GLN A 548 -7.02 50.01 44.65
CA GLN A 548 -7.92 49.45 43.62
C GLN A 548 -9.24 48.91 44.20
N MET A 549 -9.19 48.35 45.41
CA MET A 549 -10.36 47.85 46.12
C MET A 549 -11.27 49.01 46.60
N ALA A 550 -10.71 50.14 47.06
CA ALA A 550 -11.50 51.32 47.39
C ALA A 550 -12.18 51.94 46.16
N GLU A 551 -11.47 51.98 45.02
CA GLU A 551 -12.04 52.45 43.76
C GLU A 551 -13.16 51.54 43.25
N SER A 552 -13.01 50.22 43.41
CA SER A 552 -14.05 49.25 43.08
C SER A 552 -15.34 49.47 43.89
N TYR A 553 -15.24 49.87 45.17
CA TYR A 553 -16.41 50.25 45.97
C TYR A 553 -17.00 51.61 45.57
N ARG A 554 -16.19 52.58 45.10
CA ARG A 554 -16.71 53.83 44.53
C ARG A 554 -17.48 53.58 43.22
N ALA A 555 -16.97 52.68 42.39
CA ALA A 555 -17.66 52.22 41.18
C ALA A 555 -18.98 51.53 41.54
N LEU A 556 -18.97 50.63 42.53
CA LEU A 556 -20.19 49.99 43.05
C LEU A 556 -21.23 51.04 43.48
N ARG A 557 -20.82 52.06 44.24
CA ARG A 557 -21.70 53.16 44.65
C ARG A 557 -22.34 53.84 43.44
N THR A 558 -21.56 54.19 42.42
CA THR A 558 -22.07 54.81 41.19
C THR A 558 -23.08 53.90 40.50
N SER A 559 -22.75 52.62 40.31
CA SER A 559 -23.67 51.62 39.72
C SER A 559 -24.97 51.50 40.50
N LEU A 560 -24.91 51.51 41.84
CA LEU A 560 -26.08 51.40 42.70
C LEU A 560 -26.98 52.64 42.62
N LEU A 561 -26.41 53.85 42.65
CA LEU A 561 -27.18 55.09 42.57
C LEU A 561 -27.83 55.26 41.19
N LEU A 562 -27.26 54.66 40.14
CA LEU A 562 -27.81 54.64 38.78
C LEU A 562 -28.74 53.44 38.50
N SER A 563 -28.82 52.47 39.41
CA SER A 563 -29.60 51.23 39.19
C SER A 563 -31.12 51.41 39.26
N SER A 564 -31.61 52.52 39.84
CA SER A 564 -33.04 52.81 39.96
C SER A 564 -33.48 53.94 39.02
N LEU A 565 -34.58 53.72 38.31
CA LEU A 565 -35.24 54.74 37.49
C LEU A 565 -36.06 55.68 38.40
N GLY A 566 -35.62 56.93 38.57
CA GLY A 566 -36.34 57.96 39.31
C GLY A 566 -35.55 58.54 40.48
N ALA A 567 -35.59 57.87 41.64
CA ALA A 567 -34.89 58.30 42.85
C ALA A 567 -33.85 57.26 43.29
N PRO A 568 -32.69 57.68 43.85
CA PRO A 568 -31.68 56.76 44.33
C PRO A 568 -32.23 55.85 45.45
N PRO A 569 -31.81 54.58 45.52
CA PRO A 569 -32.37 53.63 46.47
C PRO A 569 -32.05 54.07 47.91
N LYS A 570 -33.07 54.19 48.76
CA LYS A 570 -32.88 54.53 50.17
C LYS A 570 -32.53 53.28 50.96
N ILE A 571 -33.28 52.20 50.80
CA ILE A 571 -33.03 50.93 51.52
C ILE A 571 -32.32 49.96 50.58
N ILE A 572 -31.05 49.68 50.87
CA ILE A 572 -30.19 48.78 50.10
C ILE A 572 -29.88 47.56 50.95
N LEU A 573 -30.30 46.39 50.48
CA LEU A 573 -30.04 45.12 51.15
C LEU A 573 -28.86 44.42 50.48
N ILE A 574 -27.91 43.98 51.30
CA ILE A 574 -26.74 43.21 50.84
C ILE A 574 -26.87 41.79 51.37
N THR A 575 -26.85 40.83 50.45
CA THR A 575 -26.93 39.41 50.76
C THR A 575 -25.97 38.62 49.87
N SER A 576 -25.86 37.33 50.09
CA SER A 576 -24.99 36.44 49.35
C SER A 576 -25.63 35.08 49.11
N ALA A 577 -25.15 34.31 48.14
CA ALA A 577 -25.67 32.97 47.88
C ALA A 577 -25.27 31.99 48.99
N LEU A 578 -24.01 32.01 49.38
CA LEU A 578 -23.40 31.12 50.38
C LEU A 578 -22.72 31.91 51.50
N PRO A 579 -22.45 31.28 52.66
CA PRO A 579 -21.63 31.90 53.71
C PRO A 579 -20.22 32.27 53.21
N GLN A 580 -19.61 33.28 53.83
CA GLN A 580 -18.21 33.70 53.57
C GLN A 580 -17.91 34.31 52.19
N GLU A 581 -18.94 34.77 51.47
CA GLU A 581 -18.80 35.44 50.18
C GLU A 581 -18.45 36.95 50.30
N GLY A 582 -18.46 37.50 51.53
CA GLY A 582 -18.01 38.85 51.82
C GLY A 582 -19.12 39.91 51.96
N LYS A 583 -20.38 39.50 52.10
CA LYS A 583 -21.56 40.35 52.39
C LYS A 583 -21.28 41.46 53.43
N THR A 584 -20.84 41.13 54.64
CA THR A 584 -20.58 42.09 55.72
C THR A 584 -19.47 43.07 55.37
N THR A 585 -18.40 42.59 54.72
CA THR A 585 -17.32 43.44 54.22
C THR A 585 -17.81 44.42 53.16
N THR A 586 -18.64 43.96 52.23
CA THR A 586 -19.30 44.79 51.22
C THR A 586 -20.24 45.80 51.88
N SER A 587 -21.05 45.39 52.86
CA SER A 587 -21.98 46.24 53.60
C SER A 587 -21.28 47.41 54.29
N ILE A 588 -20.17 47.13 54.97
CA ILE A 588 -19.38 48.16 55.65
C ILE A 588 -18.74 49.11 54.64
N ASN A 589 -18.02 48.60 53.63
CA ASN A 589 -17.32 49.44 52.67
C ASN A 589 -18.29 50.26 51.81
N CYS A 590 -19.43 49.69 51.41
CA CYS A 590 -20.50 50.39 50.70
C CYS A 590 -21.08 51.53 51.55
N SER A 591 -21.29 51.30 52.84
CA SER A 591 -21.76 52.33 53.77
C SER A 591 -20.76 53.48 53.92
N ILE A 592 -19.46 53.15 53.97
CA ILE A 592 -18.37 54.14 54.05
C ILE A 592 -18.33 55.02 52.79
N VAL A 593 -18.35 54.44 51.58
CA VAL A 593 -18.27 55.22 50.33
C VAL A 593 -19.50 56.07 50.05
N LEU A 594 -20.68 55.67 50.56
CA LEU A 594 -21.88 56.50 50.55
C LEU A 594 -21.73 57.66 51.53
N ALA A 595 -21.34 57.40 52.78
CA ALA A 595 -21.19 58.42 53.82
C ALA A 595 -20.10 59.47 53.51
N GLN A 596 -19.07 59.10 52.74
CA GLN A 596 -18.03 60.02 52.25
C GLN A 596 -18.57 61.18 51.40
N LYS A 597 -19.77 61.08 50.83
CA LYS A 597 -20.42 62.16 50.08
C LYS A 597 -21.14 63.19 50.96
N GLY A 598 -21.00 63.09 52.29
CA GLY A 598 -21.62 64.03 53.23
C GLY A 598 -23.07 63.70 53.60
N VAL A 599 -23.63 62.63 53.03
CA VAL A 599 -25.01 62.16 53.30
C VAL A 599 -25.06 61.29 54.56
N LYS A 600 -26.22 61.24 55.23
CA LYS A 600 -26.44 60.42 56.43
C LYS A 600 -26.74 58.97 56.03
N VAL A 601 -25.86 58.06 56.43
CA VAL A 601 -25.99 56.63 56.12
C VAL A 601 -26.16 55.83 57.41
N LEU A 602 -27.12 54.91 57.43
CA LEU A 602 -27.32 53.94 58.51
C LEU A 602 -26.96 52.53 58.03
N LEU A 603 -26.04 51.86 58.72
CA LEU A 603 -25.74 50.44 58.54
C LEU A 603 -26.47 49.60 59.59
N ILE A 604 -27.34 48.70 59.17
CA ILE A 604 -28.09 47.79 60.02
C ILE A 604 -27.50 46.38 59.89
N ASP A 605 -27.08 45.79 61.01
CA ASP A 605 -26.66 44.38 61.08
C ASP A 605 -27.90 43.52 61.34
N ALA A 606 -28.53 43.01 60.27
CA ALA A 606 -29.68 42.11 60.34
C ALA A 606 -29.30 40.63 60.24
N ASP A 607 -28.00 40.28 60.26
CA ASP A 607 -27.53 38.91 60.49
C ASP A 607 -27.58 38.59 61.98
N LEU A 608 -28.80 38.43 62.50
CA LEU A 608 -29.05 38.14 63.92
C LEU A 608 -28.50 36.76 64.35
N ARG A 609 -28.10 35.91 63.39
CA ARG A 609 -27.57 34.56 63.62
C ARG A 609 -26.06 34.57 63.78
N ARG A 610 -25.35 35.32 62.94
CA ARG A 610 -23.88 35.44 62.96
C ARG A 610 -23.46 36.91 62.79
N PRO A 611 -23.75 37.76 63.78
CA PRO A 611 -23.52 39.20 63.66
C PRO A 611 -22.03 39.51 63.53
N GLY A 612 -21.69 40.26 62.49
CA GLY A 612 -20.31 40.54 62.09
C GLY A 612 -19.93 42.02 62.13
N VAL A 613 -20.90 42.93 62.02
CA VAL A 613 -20.63 44.36 61.84
C VAL A 613 -19.98 44.98 63.07
N HIS A 614 -20.48 44.66 64.27
CA HIS A 614 -19.91 45.20 65.52
C HIS A 614 -18.44 44.78 65.71
N LYS A 615 -18.09 43.54 65.37
CA LYS A 615 -16.71 43.03 65.45
C LYS A 615 -15.81 43.74 64.46
N ALA A 616 -16.25 43.86 63.20
CA ALA A 616 -15.51 44.51 62.12
C ALA A 616 -15.20 45.98 62.41
N LEU A 617 -16.09 46.67 63.13
CA LEU A 617 -15.97 48.09 63.46
C LEU A 617 -15.33 48.33 64.84
N GLY A 618 -14.86 47.29 65.54
CA GLY A 618 -14.27 47.42 66.88
C GLY A 618 -15.26 47.92 67.95
N MET A 619 -16.56 47.65 67.76
CA MET A 619 -17.62 48.05 68.68
C MET A 619 -17.98 46.89 69.61
N GLY A 620 -18.09 47.16 70.92
CA GLY A 620 -18.55 46.17 71.90
C GLY A 620 -20.00 45.71 71.65
N PRO A 621 -20.41 44.55 72.19
CA PRO A 621 -21.80 44.10 72.12
C PRO A 621 -22.70 45.16 72.79
N ARG A 622 -23.63 45.71 72.02
CA ARG A 622 -24.59 46.75 72.46
C ARG A 622 -26.00 46.30 72.15
N SER A 623 -26.97 46.93 72.81
CA SER A 623 -28.37 46.83 72.43
C SER A 623 -28.54 47.19 70.95
N GLY A 624 -29.30 46.40 70.20
CA GLY A 624 -29.35 46.47 68.75
C GLY A 624 -30.73 46.17 68.16
N LEU A 625 -30.75 45.78 66.89
CA LEU A 625 -31.97 45.53 66.10
C LEU A 625 -32.92 44.56 66.81
N SER A 626 -32.41 43.43 67.30
CA SER A 626 -33.20 42.45 68.06
C SER A 626 -33.87 43.08 69.29
N ASN A 627 -33.13 43.86 70.08
CA ASN A 627 -33.64 44.48 71.30
C ASN A 627 -34.70 45.57 71.02
N ILE A 628 -34.59 46.29 69.89
CA ILE A 628 -35.62 47.24 69.45
C ILE A 628 -36.90 46.48 69.10
N LEU A 629 -36.78 45.42 68.29
CA LEU A 629 -37.93 44.66 67.81
C LEU A 629 -38.62 43.85 68.92
N THR A 630 -37.91 43.53 70.02
CA THR A 630 -38.51 42.95 71.23
C THR A 630 -38.98 43.99 72.26
N GLY A 631 -38.86 45.29 71.96
CA GLY A 631 -39.26 46.38 72.86
C GLY A 631 -38.37 46.58 74.09
N SER A 632 -37.20 45.95 74.14
CA SER A 632 -36.27 46.01 75.28
C SER A 632 -35.32 47.22 75.23
N ALA A 633 -35.30 47.96 74.13
CA ALA A 633 -34.52 49.20 73.98
C ALA A 633 -35.16 50.16 72.98
N THR A 634 -34.85 51.45 73.13
CA THR A 634 -35.33 52.49 72.19
C THR A 634 -34.36 52.71 71.03
N LEU A 635 -34.87 53.26 69.91
CA LEU A 635 -34.09 53.55 68.71
C LEU A 635 -32.85 54.42 68.99
N GLN A 636 -33.00 55.45 69.84
CA GLN A 636 -31.95 56.40 70.19
C GLN A 636 -30.84 55.76 71.04
N GLN A 637 -31.16 54.74 71.83
CA GLN A 637 -30.20 54.01 72.65
C GLN A 637 -29.41 52.97 71.84
N ALA A 638 -30.01 52.40 70.81
CA ALA A 638 -29.42 51.32 70.02
C ALA A 638 -28.59 51.83 68.81
N ILE A 639 -28.98 52.94 68.18
CA ILE A 639 -28.20 53.52 67.07
C ILE A 639 -26.98 54.25 67.62
N THR A 640 -25.79 53.85 67.16
CA THR A 640 -24.52 54.46 67.55
C THR A 640 -23.85 55.13 66.34
N ARG A 641 -23.22 56.29 66.55
CA ARG A 641 -22.35 56.89 65.52
C ARG A 641 -21.09 56.06 65.32
N SER A 642 -20.73 55.78 64.07
CA SER A 642 -19.51 55.06 63.74
C SER A 642 -18.27 55.85 64.19
N PRO A 643 -17.24 55.20 64.76
CA PRO A 643 -15.95 55.84 65.02
C PRO A 643 -15.21 56.19 63.71
N LEU A 644 -15.73 55.74 62.55
CA LEU A 644 -15.03 55.88 61.28
C LEU A 644 -15.30 57.19 60.56
N LEU A 645 -16.55 57.60 60.49
CA LEU A 645 -17.02 58.79 59.76
C LEU A 645 -18.17 59.44 60.53
N PRO A 646 -18.25 60.78 60.59
CA PRO A 646 -19.27 61.49 61.35
C PRO A 646 -20.70 61.27 60.84
N ASN A 647 -20.85 61.00 59.54
CA ASN A 647 -22.16 60.81 58.88
C ASN A 647 -22.58 59.34 58.73
N LEU A 648 -21.80 58.41 59.32
CA LEU A 648 -22.11 56.99 59.32
C LEU A 648 -22.65 56.56 60.70
N PHE A 649 -23.84 56.00 60.70
CA PHE A 649 -24.53 55.48 61.87
C PHE A 649 -24.64 53.96 61.75
N VAL A 650 -24.63 53.27 62.88
CA VAL A 650 -24.68 51.81 62.91
C VAL A 650 -25.72 51.34 63.92
N LEU A 651 -26.57 50.42 63.48
CA LEU A 651 -27.48 49.65 64.31
C LEU A 651 -26.96 48.20 64.35
N PRO A 652 -26.30 47.77 65.44
CA PRO A 652 -25.82 46.39 65.57
C PRO A 652 -26.99 45.42 65.70
N ALA A 653 -26.74 44.11 65.53
CA ALA A 653 -27.77 43.08 65.62
C ALA A 653 -28.41 42.96 67.01
N GLY A 654 -27.63 43.24 68.06
CA GLY A 654 -28.05 43.07 69.46
C GLY A 654 -27.91 41.62 69.95
N THR A 655 -28.66 41.26 70.98
CA THR A 655 -28.66 39.92 71.56
C THR A 655 -29.37 38.91 70.63
N PRO A 656 -28.74 37.79 70.24
CA PRO A 656 -29.35 36.81 69.33
C PRO A 656 -30.73 36.33 69.82
N PRO A 657 -31.82 36.58 69.08
CA PRO A 657 -33.16 36.16 69.48
C PRO A 657 -33.41 34.67 69.14
N PRO A 658 -34.37 34.00 69.81
CA PRO A 658 -34.71 32.61 69.51
C PRO A 658 -35.31 32.44 68.10
N ASN A 659 -36.10 33.41 67.63
CA ASN A 659 -36.77 33.37 66.31
C ASN A 659 -36.39 34.58 65.42
N PRO A 660 -35.20 34.62 64.81
CA PRO A 660 -34.75 35.74 63.97
C PRO A 660 -35.66 36.05 62.77
N ALA A 661 -36.12 35.02 62.05
CA ALA A 661 -36.87 35.20 60.81
C ALA A 661 -38.25 35.84 61.04
N GLU A 662 -38.96 35.42 62.09
CA GLU A 662 -40.26 35.97 62.48
C GLU A 662 -40.14 37.42 62.91
N LEU A 663 -39.08 37.73 63.68
CA LEU A 663 -38.80 39.08 64.15
C LEU A 663 -38.52 40.05 62.98
N LEU A 664 -37.81 39.60 61.95
CA LEU A 664 -37.53 40.39 60.74
C LEU A 664 -38.75 40.49 59.79
N ALA A 665 -39.67 39.52 59.85
CA ALA A 665 -40.91 39.53 59.08
C ALA A 665 -42.01 40.42 59.69
N SER A 666 -41.88 40.80 60.96
CA SER A 666 -42.91 41.48 61.75
C SER A 666 -43.35 42.83 61.18
N SER A 667 -44.52 43.31 61.64
CA SER A 667 -44.97 44.69 61.41
C SER A 667 -43.98 45.70 61.99
N ASP A 668 -43.41 45.40 63.16
CA ASP A 668 -42.49 46.29 63.86
C ASP A 668 -41.24 46.57 63.04
N MET A 669 -40.71 45.56 62.32
CA MET A 669 -39.58 45.76 61.41
C MET A 669 -39.93 46.65 60.21
N ARG A 670 -41.15 46.51 59.67
CA ARG A 670 -41.62 47.39 58.57
C ARG A 670 -41.77 48.82 59.06
N ASP A 671 -42.36 49.00 60.24
CA ASP A 671 -42.66 50.32 60.79
C ASP A 671 -41.35 51.01 61.24
N LEU A 672 -40.39 50.25 61.76
CA LEU A 672 -39.02 50.68 62.02
C LEU A 672 -38.32 51.17 60.74
N LEU A 673 -38.34 50.38 59.66
CA LEU A 673 -37.73 50.79 58.39
C LEU A 673 -38.40 52.04 57.80
N ALA A 674 -39.72 52.17 57.94
CA ALA A 674 -40.45 53.37 57.51
C ALA A 674 -40.00 54.61 58.31
N GLN A 675 -39.91 54.51 59.64
CA GLN A 675 -39.42 55.60 60.49
C GLN A 675 -37.97 56.00 60.18
N LEU A 676 -37.10 55.02 59.90
CA LEU A 676 -35.71 55.26 59.57
C LEU A 676 -35.53 55.91 58.19
N ARG A 677 -36.44 55.63 57.24
CA ARG A 677 -36.40 56.15 55.86
C ARG A 677 -36.50 57.67 55.77
N ASP A 678 -37.10 58.30 56.79
CA ASP A 678 -37.22 59.76 56.90
C ASP A 678 -36.00 60.40 57.58
N GLN A 679 -35.22 59.65 58.34
CA GLN A 679 -34.07 60.16 59.12
C GLN A 679 -32.72 60.02 58.40
N TYR A 680 -32.62 59.07 57.47
CA TYR A 680 -31.39 58.72 56.78
C TYR A 680 -31.57 58.77 55.26
N ASP A 681 -30.53 59.22 54.56
CA ASP A 681 -30.52 59.29 53.10
C ASP A 681 -30.39 57.89 52.50
N HIS A 682 -29.53 57.06 53.09
CA HIS A 682 -29.37 55.65 52.73
C HIS A 682 -29.31 54.75 53.96
N ILE A 683 -29.92 53.58 53.86
CA ILE A 683 -29.96 52.52 54.86
C ILE A 683 -29.41 51.26 54.20
N ILE A 684 -28.26 50.78 54.67
CA ILE A 684 -27.64 49.54 54.22
C ILE A 684 -27.99 48.44 55.22
N ILE A 685 -28.53 47.33 54.76
CA ILE A 685 -28.90 46.18 55.60
C ILE A 685 -27.98 45.01 55.28
N ASP A 686 -27.13 44.60 56.23
CA ASP A 686 -26.35 43.36 56.16
C ASP A 686 -27.23 42.18 56.57
N THR A 687 -27.28 41.14 55.75
CA THR A 687 -28.20 40.01 55.95
C THR A 687 -27.50 38.66 55.81
N PRO A 688 -28.02 37.56 56.38
CA PRO A 688 -27.46 36.22 56.19
C PRO A 688 -27.59 35.74 54.72
N PRO A 689 -26.87 34.68 54.31
CA PRO A 689 -26.96 34.18 52.93
C PRO A 689 -28.33 33.62 52.56
N THR A 690 -28.79 33.88 51.33
CA THR A 690 -30.13 33.52 50.84
C THR A 690 -30.40 32.03 50.79
N LEU A 691 -29.39 31.20 50.51
CA LEU A 691 -29.56 29.73 50.46
C LEU A 691 -29.46 29.08 51.84
N SER A 692 -28.98 29.81 52.86
CA SER A 692 -28.82 29.26 54.21
C SER A 692 -30.09 29.44 55.04
N VAL A 693 -30.73 30.61 54.96
CA VAL A 693 -31.90 30.97 55.78
C VAL A 693 -32.80 31.97 55.03
N THR A 694 -34.07 32.09 55.45
CA THR A 694 -35.08 32.92 54.79
C THR A 694 -35.03 34.40 55.17
N ASP A 695 -34.27 34.77 56.21
CA ASP A 695 -34.20 36.12 56.77
C ASP A 695 -33.94 37.19 55.68
N ALA A 696 -32.96 36.97 54.79
CA ALA A 696 -32.63 37.88 53.69
C ALA A 696 -33.74 37.97 52.63
N VAL A 697 -34.43 36.85 52.35
CA VAL A 697 -35.53 36.79 51.39
C VAL A 697 -36.71 37.61 51.90
N VAL A 698 -37.04 37.51 53.19
CA VAL A 698 -38.11 38.30 53.81
C VAL A 698 -37.79 39.79 53.76
N LEU A 699 -36.59 40.19 54.17
CA LEU A 699 -36.17 41.60 54.17
C LEU A 699 -36.04 42.18 52.77
N SER A 700 -35.73 41.35 51.76
CA SER A 700 -35.59 41.79 50.36
C SER A 700 -36.86 42.41 49.78
N THR A 701 -38.04 42.01 50.27
CA THR A 701 -39.32 42.58 49.87
C THR A 701 -39.55 44.01 50.38
N LYS A 702 -38.82 44.40 51.44
CA LYS A 702 -38.90 45.74 52.06
C LYS A 702 -37.78 46.68 51.56
N ALA A 703 -36.84 46.18 50.75
CA ALA A 703 -35.72 46.93 50.22
C ALA A 703 -36.02 47.56 48.85
N ASP A 704 -35.42 48.71 48.56
CA ASP A 704 -35.51 49.37 47.26
C ASP A 704 -34.57 48.74 46.23
N ALA A 705 -33.44 48.22 46.69
CA ALA A 705 -32.41 47.58 45.90
C ALA A 705 -31.77 46.41 46.69
N VAL A 706 -31.55 45.28 46.02
CA VAL A 706 -30.86 44.11 46.56
C VAL A 706 -29.56 43.87 45.79
N VAL A 707 -28.45 43.79 46.51
CA VAL A 707 -27.12 43.45 45.98
C VAL A 707 -26.82 42.01 46.34
N LEU A 708 -26.68 41.17 45.31
CA LEU A 708 -26.30 39.78 45.49
C LEU A 708 -24.78 39.64 45.36
N VAL A 709 -24.09 39.42 46.47
CA VAL A 709 -22.64 39.21 46.49
C VAL A 709 -22.34 37.74 46.24
N ILE A 710 -21.41 37.47 45.32
CA ILE A 710 -20.85 36.14 45.07
C ILE A 710 -19.33 36.19 45.16
N ARG A 711 -18.69 35.05 45.37
CA ARG A 711 -17.24 34.94 45.49
C ARG A 711 -16.64 34.25 44.28
N SER A 712 -15.68 34.92 43.64
CA SER A 712 -14.99 34.41 42.46
C SER A 712 -14.27 33.08 42.76
N GLY A 713 -14.48 32.09 41.88
CA GLY A 713 -13.87 30.75 41.99
C GLY A 713 -14.37 29.88 43.15
N GLN A 714 -15.41 30.32 43.88
CA GLN A 714 -16.00 29.54 44.98
C GLN A 714 -17.52 29.35 44.82
N THR A 715 -18.26 30.40 44.47
CA THR A 715 -19.70 30.29 44.28
C THR A 715 -19.99 29.45 43.03
N THR A 716 -20.80 28.40 43.17
CA THR A 716 -21.17 27.55 42.03
C THR A 716 -22.20 28.23 41.15
N LYS A 717 -22.19 27.92 39.84
CA LYS A 717 -23.18 28.44 38.88
C LYS A 717 -24.61 28.12 39.32
N GLY A 718 -24.82 26.93 39.88
CA GLY A 718 -26.10 26.51 40.45
C GLY A 718 -26.53 27.30 41.68
N ALA A 719 -25.61 27.62 42.60
CA ALA A 719 -25.91 28.42 43.77
C ALA A 719 -26.31 29.86 43.39
N LEU A 720 -25.58 30.50 42.48
CA LEU A 720 -25.93 31.83 41.97
C LEU A 720 -27.34 31.84 41.36
N ARG A 721 -27.62 30.89 40.46
CA ARG A 721 -28.93 30.78 39.80
C ARG A 721 -30.05 30.59 40.83
N ARG A 722 -29.88 29.69 41.79
CA ARG A 722 -30.90 29.41 42.81
C ARG A 722 -31.16 30.61 43.74
N SER A 723 -30.11 31.33 44.14
CA SER A 723 -30.25 32.55 44.95
C SER A 723 -31.03 33.64 44.20
N ARG A 724 -30.74 33.83 42.91
CA ARG A 724 -31.49 34.73 42.03
C ARG A 724 -32.95 34.29 41.93
N ASP A 725 -33.21 33.01 41.68
CA ASP A 725 -34.58 32.48 41.51
C ASP A 725 -35.42 32.71 42.78
N ILE A 726 -34.86 32.47 43.98
CA ILE A 726 -35.54 32.70 45.26
C ILE A 726 -35.88 34.18 45.47
N LEU A 727 -34.94 35.09 45.19
CA LEU A 727 -35.17 36.54 45.31
C LEU A 727 -36.22 37.05 44.30
N MET A 728 -36.17 36.56 43.07
CA MET A 728 -37.14 36.90 42.03
C MET A 728 -38.54 36.35 42.33
N GLN A 729 -38.64 35.17 42.94
CA GLN A 729 -39.92 34.56 43.31
C GLN A 729 -40.71 35.42 44.31
N VAL A 730 -40.02 36.13 45.20
CA VAL A 730 -40.64 37.09 46.14
C VAL A 730 -40.73 38.51 45.60
N ASN A 731 -40.47 38.70 44.29
CA ASN A 731 -40.48 39.99 43.60
C ASN A 731 -39.53 41.03 44.21
N ALA A 732 -38.38 40.59 44.72
CA ALA A 732 -37.36 41.48 45.24
C ALA A 732 -36.71 42.30 44.11
N LYS A 733 -36.43 43.58 44.38
CA LYS A 733 -35.77 44.48 43.43
C LYS A 733 -34.26 44.23 43.39
N VAL A 734 -33.82 43.20 42.69
CA VAL A 734 -32.39 42.85 42.60
C VAL A 734 -31.67 43.81 41.66
N ALA A 735 -30.85 44.69 42.24
CA ALA A 735 -30.08 45.70 41.51
C ALA A 735 -28.97 45.07 40.66
N GLY A 736 -28.41 43.93 41.10
CA GLY A 736 -27.44 43.17 40.33
C GLY A 736 -26.53 42.29 41.20
N VAL A 737 -25.51 41.73 40.55
CA VAL A 737 -24.54 40.80 41.18
C VAL A 737 -23.20 41.49 41.36
N LEU A 738 -22.62 41.39 42.56
CA LEU A 738 -21.27 41.86 42.88
C LEU A 738 -20.32 40.67 42.98
N LEU A 739 -19.28 40.64 42.14
CA LEU A 739 -18.27 39.58 42.17
C LEU A 739 -17.13 39.96 43.12
N ASN A 740 -17.08 39.33 44.29
CA ASN A 740 -16.11 39.62 45.33
C ASN A 740 -14.91 38.65 45.33
N ALA A 741 -13.80 39.10 45.91
CA ALA A 741 -12.54 38.39 46.04
C ALA A 741 -12.00 37.87 44.69
N VAL A 742 -12.00 38.73 43.67
CA VAL A 742 -11.42 38.40 42.37
C VAL A 742 -9.90 38.36 42.43
N ASP A 743 -9.32 37.24 42.01
CA ASP A 743 -7.88 37.14 41.79
C ASP A 743 -7.50 37.75 40.43
N LEU A 744 -7.01 38.99 40.46
CA LEU A 744 -6.56 39.71 39.27
C LEU A 744 -5.31 39.09 38.62
N SER A 745 -4.57 38.26 39.35
CA SER A 745 -3.38 37.56 38.82
C SER A 745 -3.73 36.28 38.07
N SER A 746 -4.99 35.85 38.13
CA SER A 746 -5.44 34.64 37.46
C SER A 746 -5.45 34.80 35.93
N PRO A 747 -5.20 33.72 35.16
CA PRO A 747 -5.27 33.75 33.70
C PRO A 747 -6.63 34.22 33.15
N ASP A 748 -7.67 34.08 33.97
CA ASP A 748 -9.04 34.50 33.66
C ASP A 748 -9.14 36.04 33.50
N TYR A 749 -8.24 36.81 34.14
CA TYR A 749 -8.20 38.29 34.11
C TYR A 749 -6.97 38.88 33.43
N TYR A 750 -5.96 38.07 33.09
CA TYR A 750 -4.74 38.51 32.38
C TYR A 750 -5.07 39.25 31.06
N TYR A 751 -6.03 38.73 30.29
CA TYR A 751 -6.49 39.36 29.04
C TYR A 751 -7.41 40.57 29.26
N TYR A 752 -8.14 40.62 30.38
CA TYR A 752 -9.01 41.75 30.71
C TYR A 752 -8.19 43.02 30.97
N TYR A 753 -7.02 42.88 31.59
CA TYR A 753 -6.07 43.97 31.80
C TYR A 753 -5.29 44.40 30.54
N GLU A 754 -5.01 43.49 29.60
CA GLU A 754 -4.32 43.84 28.33
C GLU A 754 -5.15 44.82 27.48
N TYR A 755 -6.48 44.74 27.54
CA TYR A 755 -7.39 45.64 26.82
C TYR A 755 -7.55 47.02 27.49
N GLN A 756 -7.58 47.09 28.83
CA GLN A 756 -7.69 48.37 29.56
C GLN A 756 -6.34 49.09 29.77
N GLY A 757 -5.23 48.35 29.80
CA GLY A 757 -3.88 48.89 30.01
C GLY A 757 -3.40 49.83 28.90
N LYS A 758 -3.99 49.77 27.70
CA LYS A 758 -3.65 50.68 26.59
C LYS A 758 -4.23 52.09 26.71
N TYR A 759 -5.20 52.33 27.61
CA TYR A 759 -5.83 53.65 27.78
C TYR A 759 -5.62 54.27 29.18
N GLY A 760 -5.33 53.48 30.21
CA GLY A 760 -5.20 53.98 31.59
C GLY A 760 -3.88 54.68 31.94
N SER A 761 -2.78 54.41 31.21
CA SER A 761 -1.45 54.91 31.57
C SER A 761 -1.21 56.39 31.26
N LYS A 762 -2.15 57.08 30.59
CA LYS A 762 -2.02 58.51 30.25
C LYS A 762 -2.74 59.47 31.20
N TYR A 763 -3.62 58.99 32.07
CA TYR A 763 -4.46 59.88 32.91
C TYR A 763 -3.91 60.15 34.32
N TYR A 764 -2.96 59.35 34.82
CA TYR A 764 -2.43 59.47 36.18
C TYR A 764 -1.01 60.02 36.26
N GLN A 765 -0.43 60.49 35.14
CA GLN A 765 0.97 60.91 35.07
C GLN A 765 1.16 62.44 34.98
N GLU A 766 0.08 63.22 35.08
CA GLU A 766 0.10 64.68 34.84
C GLU A 766 -0.13 65.56 36.09
N GLU A 767 -0.25 64.99 37.30
CA GLU A 767 -0.46 65.77 38.54
C GLU A 767 0.69 65.71 39.57
N GLU A 768 1.78 65.00 39.27
CA GLU A 768 3.02 65.08 40.06
C GLU A 768 4.11 65.70 39.20
N LEU A 769 4.21 67.03 39.16
CA LEU A 769 5.41 67.82 38.85
C LEU A 769 5.03 69.32 38.82
N ASP A 770 4.97 69.96 39.99
CA ASP A 770 5.41 71.36 40.15
C ASP A 770 5.50 71.73 41.65
N ASP A 771 6.60 71.37 42.32
CA ASP A 771 7.07 72.10 43.50
C ASP A 771 8.52 71.70 43.84
N SER A 772 9.50 72.30 43.15
CA SER A 772 10.85 72.56 43.69
C SER A 772 11.74 73.25 42.65
N ASP A 773 11.69 74.57 42.58
CA ASP A 773 12.75 75.39 41.96
C ASP A 773 13.47 76.19 43.05
N GLU A 774 14.68 75.76 43.41
CA GLU A 774 15.69 76.59 44.07
C GLU A 774 17.06 76.33 43.43
N PRO A 775 17.81 77.37 42.99
CA PRO A 775 19.04 77.19 42.21
C PRO A 775 20.28 77.03 43.11
N LYS A 776 21.15 76.08 42.76
CA LYS A 776 22.48 75.89 43.36
C LYS A 776 23.46 76.97 42.87
N ALA A 777 24.05 77.70 43.81
CA ALA A 777 25.17 78.60 43.58
C ALA A 777 26.46 77.85 43.21
N SER A 778 27.13 78.33 42.17
CA SER A 778 28.45 77.94 41.69
C SER A 778 29.56 78.62 42.51
N SER A 779 30.50 77.84 43.06
CA SER A 779 31.80 78.36 43.50
C SER A 779 32.89 77.93 42.51
N THR A 780 33.34 78.90 41.72
CA THR A 780 34.47 78.84 40.80
C THR A 780 35.77 79.02 41.59
N ASN A 781 36.81 78.27 41.23
CA ASN A 781 38.20 78.58 41.57
C ASN A 781 38.75 79.60 40.55
N ALA A 782 39.55 80.54 41.08
CA ALA A 782 40.32 81.62 40.43
C ALA A 782 39.53 82.86 39.99
#